data_AF-A0A927GRR2-F1
#
_entry.id   AF-A0A927GRR2-F1
#
_cell.length_a   1.000
_cell.length_b   1.000
_cell.length_c   1.000
_cell.angle_alpha   90.00
_cell.angle_beta   90.00
_cell.angle_gamma   90.00
#
_symmetry.space_group_name_H-M   'P 1'
#
loop_
_entity.id
_entity.type
_entity.pdbx_description
1 polymer ?
#
loop_
_entity_poly.entity_id
_entity_poly.type
_entity_poly.pdbx_seq_one_letter_code
_entity_poly.pdbx_strand_id
1 'polypeptide(L)'
;MSKVFKATSESVIENFQRKNFEIEQNTKLLEEALREQAALETEYLKLSKNLKVQIRKNNHNKRLKEKHKRKYSEIERSRTWRYTRFLRYLGSVYKKGFRKVNHSVQSEKFINESVALKKDLQRVERIKQKLFNLGFTERALEELNNIILKNDTQLNTQKNIAAWVLALWYANMRTNENAKKCLEMLSIVKENPKGIEIDRVCILEAECYILLGEIEKGKEILMKFVNKPGHIDYYLAISNTENKLSDKLNWINKGLQNYGINDIFICSNSSLKPYDRLYCEEFNTVKDNIQPKVSVIMPVYNAEHTVETAIKSILNQSWSNLELIIVDDCSNDNSLELVKKLAVKDHRIKILQNEQNAGPYVCRNMGIEISEGEFITCNDSDDWSHAQKIEFQVLHLINNPNVMGNTSQQVRATSDMEFYRRGNLRLVFTNISSFMFRKKPVLNKVGYLDEVRFGADSEYIRRVRKIFGKNSVADLSTGPLSFQRQSSTSLTGNSAFGYHGFLMGARQEYFESQSFYHQNATSLFYERNGNERPFPVPEPMLPNRIKSENELRKFDVIIISDFRKLTGNERELLELIKLSIDNNLKTGIIQMSLYEINPTYKMYDEIRSIIDGQNIQKVVYGEKVTSDKIIIFDSRVLIDYQKYVPSVKSKEVLVTIKNTRKDVIEKIEIMKKHLDFYFQCIDVTTWLPEEKDSISEGVAGTEINLLMEEWDYQYLFEHTKKIGYL
;
A
#
# COMPACT_ATOMS: atom_id res chain seq x y z
N MET A 1 6.05 63.13 -23.28
CA MET A 1 6.50 61.78 -22.89
C MET A 1 7.56 61.77 -21.77
N SER A 2 8.62 62.60 -21.76
CA SER A 2 9.61 62.56 -20.66
C SER A 2 9.09 63.05 -19.29
N LYS A 3 8.08 63.93 -19.25
CA LYS A 3 7.44 64.36 -17.99
C LYS A 3 6.49 63.30 -17.38
N VAL A 4 5.91 62.41 -18.19
CA VAL A 4 5.02 61.34 -17.72
C VAL A 4 5.84 60.15 -17.21
N PHE A 5 6.99 59.86 -17.82
CA PHE A 5 7.90 58.80 -17.36
C PHE A 5 8.60 59.13 -16.03
N LYS A 6 8.86 60.42 -15.76
CA LYS A 6 9.50 60.86 -14.50
C LYS A 6 8.52 60.79 -13.30
N ALA A 7 7.26 61.14 -13.53
CA ALA A 7 6.23 61.09 -12.49
C ALA A 7 5.82 59.65 -12.11
N THR A 8 5.83 58.70 -13.06
CA THR A 8 5.57 57.29 -12.76
C THR A 8 6.74 56.59 -12.09
N SER A 9 8.00 56.94 -12.40
CA SER A 9 9.15 56.35 -11.73
C SER A 9 9.28 56.78 -10.26
N GLU A 10 8.98 58.04 -9.94
CA GLU A 10 9.08 58.54 -8.56
C GLU A 10 8.00 57.93 -7.66
N SER A 11 6.76 57.77 -8.13
CA SER A 11 5.67 57.14 -7.35
C SER A 11 5.87 55.63 -7.12
N VAL A 12 6.54 54.93 -8.06
CA VAL A 12 6.84 53.50 -7.92
C VAL A 12 8.00 53.31 -6.94
N ILE A 13 9.00 54.18 -6.95
CA ILE A 13 10.12 54.13 -5.99
C ILE A 13 9.63 54.47 -4.58
N GLU A 14 8.76 55.49 -4.40
CA GLU A 14 8.16 55.79 -3.10
C GLU A 14 7.28 54.64 -2.57
N ASN A 15 6.48 53.99 -3.42
CA ASN A 15 5.69 52.82 -3.03
C ASN A 15 6.56 51.61 -2.68
N PHE A 16 7.69 51.43 -3.37
CA PHE A 16 8.63 50.35 -3.08
C PHE A 16 9.39 50.60 -1.77
N GLN A 17 9.77 51.85 -1.51
CA GLN A 17 10.39 52.26 -0.25
C GLN A 17 9.42 52.18 0.93
N ARG A 18 8.14 52.57 0.76
CA ARG A 18 7.09 52.36 1.78
C ARG A 18 6.83 50.88 2.07
N LYS A 19 6.73 50.03 1.03
CA LYS A 19 6.59 48.58 1.23
C LYS A 19 7.81 47.96 1.90
N ASN A 20 9.02 48.37 1.53
CA ASN A 20 10.23 47.89 2.20
C ASN A 20 10.31 48.35 3.67
N PHE A 21 9.86 49.58 3.97
CA PHE A 21 9.77 50.09 5.33
C PHE A 21 8.71 49.36 6.17
N GLU A 22 7.53 49.06 5.59
CA GLU A 22 6.50 48.21 6.21
C GLU A 22 7.00 46.77 6.42
N ILE A 23 7.75 46.22 5.47
CA ILE A 23 8.38 44.90 5.60
C ILE A 23 9.43 44.93 6.72
N GLU A 24 10.29 45.95 6.80
CA GLU A 24 11.27 46.10 7.88
C GLU A 24 10.62 46.28 9.25
N GLN A 25 9.56 47.11 9.36
CA GLN A 25 8.82 47.26 10.61
C GLN A 25 8.12 45.96 11.03
N ASN A 26 7.48 45.26 10.08
CA ASN A 26 6.87 43.97 10.35
C ASN A 26 7.91 42.90 10.72
N THR A 27 9.12 42.98 10.15
CA THR A 27 10.23 42.09 10.47
C THR A 27 10.76 42.37 11.88
N LYS A 28 10.90 43.64 12.27
CA LYS A 28 11.27 44.04 13.64
C LYS A 28 10.23 43.62 14.67
N LEU A 29 8.95 43.84 14.39
CA LEU A 29 7.84 43.38 15.25
C LEU A 29 7.81 41.86 15.38
N LEU A 30 8.12 41.14 14.29
CA LEU A 30 8.24 39.69 14.30
C LEU A 30 9.45 39.22 15.12
N GLU A 31 10.61 39.88 14.98
CA GLU A 31 11.80 39.59 15.78
C GLU A 31 11.58 39.85 17.28
N GLU A 32 10.91 40.94 17.63
CA GLU A 32 10.52 41.24 19.02
C GLU A 32 9.54 40.20 19.56
N ALA A 33 8.52 39.81 18.78
CA ALA A 33 7.59 38.75 19.14
C ALA A 33 8.29 37.39 19.30
N LEU A 34 9.28 37.08 18.46
CA LEU A 34 10.09 35.86 18.55
C LEU A 34 10.99 35.87 19.79
N ARG A 35 11.57 37.02 20.16
CA ARG A 35 12.37 37.17 21.39
C ARG A 35 11.50 37.01 22.64
N GLU A 36 10.33 37.65 22.66
CA GLU A 36 9.36 37.53 23.75
C GLU A 36 8.84 36.09 23.87
N GLN A 37 8.56 35.42 22.74
CA GLN A 37 8.19 34.01 22.71
C GLN A 37 9.30 33.11 23.28
N ALA A 38 10.56 33.34 22.90
CA ALA A 38 11.70 32.55 23.39
C ALA A 38 11.89 32.71 24.92
N ALA A 39 11.67 33.91 25.45
CA ALA A 39 11.67 34.16 26.89
C ALA A 39 10.53 33.39 27.60
N LEU A 40 9.31 33.46 27.07
CA LEU A 40 8.15 32.74 27.61
C LEU A 40 8.32 31.22 27.55
N GLU A 41 8.90 30.67 26.46
CA GLU A 41 9.21 29.24 26.34
C GLU A 41 10.23 28.78 27.40
N THR A 42 11.24 29.61 27.64
CA THR A 42 12.29 29.33 28.64
C THR A 42 11.70 29.34 30.05
N GLU A 43 10.84 30.31 30.36
CA GLU A 43 10.14 30.36 31.64
C GLU A 43 9.17 29.18 31.81
N TYR A 44 8.41 28.84 30.77
CA TYR A 44 7.52 27.68 30.74
C TYR A 44 8.27 26.36 30.99
N LEU A 45 9.40 26.14 30.32
CA LEU A 45 10.23 24.94 30.51
C LEU A 45 10.81 24.86 31.93
N LYS A 46 11.27 25.99 32.46
CA LYS A 46 11.78 26.09 33.84
C LYS A 46 10.68 25.75 34.84
N LEU A 47 9.49 26.32 34.68
CA LEU A 47 8.31 26.04 35.52
C LEU A 47 7.86 24.59 35.40
N SER A 48 7.79 24.03 34.19
CA SER A 48 7.41 22.64 33.93
C SER A 48 8.39 21.64 34.57
N LYS A 49 9.69 21.90 34.44
CA LYS A 49 10.74 21.07 35.06
C LYS A 49 10.66 21.16 36.59
N ASN A 50 10.50 22.36 37.15
CA ASN A 50 10.33 22.55 38.58
C ASN A 50 9.06 21.86 39.12
N LEU A 51 7.94 21.94 38.39
CA LEU A 51 6.71 21.26 38.75
C LEU A 51 6.86 19.73 38.71
N LYS A 52 7.55 19.18 37.70
CA LYS A 52 7.84 17.73 37.61
C LYS A 52 8.77 17.25 38.74
N VAL A 53 9.79 18.04 39.08
CA VAL A 53 10.69 17.74 40.22
C VAL A 53 9.91 17.79 41.54
N GLN A 54 9.01 18.75 41.71
CA GLN A 54 8.15 18.89 42.89
C GLN A 54 7.02 17.84 42.95
N ILE A 55 6.54 17.33 41.82
CA ILE A 55 5.58 16.21 41.78
C ILE A 55 6.28 14.89 42.14
N ARG A 56 7.55 14.71 41.75
CA ARG A 56 8.36 13.53 42.09
C ARG A 56 8.83 13.51 43.54
N LYS A 57 9.07 14.67 44.16
CA LYS A 57 9.35 14.79 45.60
C LYS A 57 8.04 14.86 46.37
N ASN A 58 7.62 13.77 47.01
CA ASN A 58 6.35 13.70 47.77
C ASN A 58 6.24 14.82 48.82
N ASN A 59 5.35 15.79 48.55
CA ASN A 59 4.69 16.78 49.41
C ASN A 59 5.51 17.61 50.42
N HIS A 60 5.52 18.94 50.24
CA HIS A 60 5.15 19.87 51.33
C HIS A 60 4.76 21.32 50.96
N ASN A 61 4.62 21.71 49.67
CA ASN A 61 4.33 23.12 49.35
C ASN A 61 3.19 23.31 48.34
N LYS A 62 1.96 22.98 48.78
CA LYS A 62 0.71 23.08 47.98
C LYS A 62 0.49 24.49 47.41
N ARG A 63 0.77 25.53 48.21
CA ARG A 63 0.72 26.95 47.79
C ARG A 63 1.68 27.28 46.64
N LEU A 64 2.89 26.76 46.67
CA LEU A 64 3.88 27.02 45.61
C LEU A 64 3.50 26.30 44.30
N LYS A 65 2.94 25.09 44.40
CA LYS A 65 2.43 24.31 43.26
C LYS A 65 1.25 25.01 42.59
N GLU A 66 0.32 25.54 43.37
CA GLU A 66 -0.79 26.36 42.86
C GLU A 66 -0.32 27.67 42.25
N LYS A 67 0.68 28.35 42.85
CA LYS A 67 1.30 29.55 42.28
C LYS A 67 1.96 29.28 40.92
N HIS A 68 2.69 28.18 40.78
CA HIS A 68 3.27 27.78 39.49
C HIS A 68 2.21 27.37 38.48
N LYS A 69 1.14 26.67 38.89
CA LYS A 69 0.03 26.30 38.00
C LYS A 69 -0.76 27.52 37.50
N ARG A 70 -0.95 28.54 38.35
CA ARG A 70 -1.54 29.83 37.95
C ARG A 70 -0.67 30.59 36.96
N LYS A 71 0.62 30.78 37.24
CA LYS A 71 1.57 31.41 36.31
C LYS A 71 1.65 30.69 34.96
N TYR A 72 1.61 29.36 34.98
CA TYR A 72 1.58 28.55 33.77
C TYR A 72 0.33 28.82 32.91
N SER A 73 -0.83 28.89 33.56
CA SER A 73 -2.10 29.19 32.88
C SER A 73 -2.18 30.65 32.40
N GLU A 74 -1.54 31.59 33.10
CA GLU A 74 -1.39 32.99 32.66
C GLU A 74 -0.52 33.11 31.40
N ILE A 75 0.61 32.38 31.35
CA ILE A 75 1.45 32.30 30.14
C ILE A 75 0.65 31.68 28.98
N GLU A 76 -0.13 30.62 29.22
CA GLU A 76 -0.95 29.99 28.18
C GLU A 76 -2.05 30.90 27.63
N ARG A 77 -2.58 31.80 28.47
CA ARG A 77 -3.62 32.76 28.11
C ARG A 77 -3.06 34.06 27.52
N SER A 78 -1.76 34.30 27.61
CA SER A 78 -1.13 35.51 27.08
C SER A 78 -1.36 35.63 25.57
N ARG A 79 -1.51 36.86 25.09
CA ARG A 79 -1.85 37.15 23.69
C ARG A 79 -0.72 36.65 22.77
N THR A 80 0.53 36.91 23.13
CA THR A 80 1.72 36.47 22.40
C THR A 80 1.83 34.94 22.34
N TRP A 81 1.53 34.21 23.41
CA TRP A 81 1.55 32.74 23.41
C TRP A 81 0.49 32.14 22.48
N ARG A 82 -0.72 32.70 22.48
CA ARG A 82 -1.81 32.22 21.59
C ARG A 82 -1.53 32.50 20.12
N TYR A 83 -1.04 33.69 19.77
CA TYR A 83 -0.74 34.06 18.38
C TYR A 83 0.47 33.29 17.80
N THR A 84 1.46 32.96 18.62
CA THR A 84 2.65 32.22 18.19
C THR A 84 2.47 30.69 18.21
N ARG A 85 1.25 30.17 18.45
CA ARG A 85 0.97 28.71 18.50
C ARG A 85 1.41 27.97 17.25
N PHE A 86 1.24 28.58 16.07
CA PHE A 86 1.70 28.02 14.79
C PHE A 86 3.23 27.98 14.70
N LEU A 87 3.92 29.03 15.14
CA LEU A 87 5.38 29.09 15.20
C LEU A 87 5.96 28.11 16.23
N ARG A 88 5.25 27.80 17.32
CA ARG A 88 5.63 26.77 18.30
C ARG A 88 5.42 25.37 17.78
N TYR A 89 4.37 25.15 17.00
CA TYR A 89 4.17 23.89 16.27
C TYR A 89 5.31 23.67 15.27
N LEU A 90 5.63 24.67 14.44
CA LEU A 90 6.80 24.65 13.55
C LEU A 90 8.10 24.47 14.36
N GLY A 91 8.30 25.23 15.43
CA GLY A 91 9.46 25.12 16.33
C GLY A 91 9.58 23.75 17.01
N SER A 92 8.50 23.00 17.23
CA SER A 92 8.53 21.62 17.74
C SER A 92 8.91 20.59 16.66
N VAL A 93 8.62 20.92 15.41
CA VAL A 93 9.04 20.18 14.21
C VAL A 93 10.52 20.52 13.88
N TYR A 94 10.92 21.78 14.07
CA TYR A 94 12.28 22.29 13.87
C TYR A 94 13.24 21.97 15.04
N LYS A 95 12.82 21.93 16.31
CA LYS A 95 13.68 21.49 17.44
C LYS A 95 14.01 19.99 17.39
N LYS A 96 13.34 19.22 16.53
CA LYS A 96 13.74 17.84 16.19
C LYS A 96 14.74 17.75 15.03
N GLY A 97 15.08 18.86 14.37
CA GLY A 97 16.08 18.92 13.30
C GLY A 97 16.91 20.20 13.38
N PHE A 98 18.21 20.06 13.70
CA PHE A 98 19.23 21.11 13.85
C PHE A 98 19.51 21.60 15.28
N ARG A 99 20.46 20.91 15.93
CA ARG A 99 21.47 21.58 16.75
C ARG A 99 22.70 21.84 15.87
N LYS A 100 23.18 23.09 15.94
CA LYS A 100 24.47 23.66 15.49
C LYS A 100 24.62 24.04 14.01
N VAL A 101 24.88 25.33 13.79
CA VAL A 101 25.88 25.78 12.81
C VAL A 101 26.72 26.88 13.46
N ASN A 102 28.01 26.59 13.62
CA ASN A 102 29.11 27.52 13.43
C ASN A 102 30.34 26.63 13.21
N HIS A 103 30.71 26.41 11.94
CA HIS A 103 32.06 26.13 11.42
C HIS A 103 31.93 25.73 9.94
N SER A 104 32.18 26.71 9.06
CA SER A 104 31.98 26.69 7.61
C SER A 104 33.08 25.96 6.82
N VAL A 105 33.61 24.86 7.36
CA VAL A 105 34.49 23.93 6.62
C VAL A 105 34.09 22.46 6.89
N GLN A 106 33.44 22.16 8.02
CA GLN A 106 32.81 20.85 8.27
C GLN A 106 31.42 20.71 7.65
N SER A 107 30.77 21.83 7.30
CA SER A 107 29.43 21.84 6.71
C SER A 107 29.39 21.26 5.30
N GLU A 108 30.39 21.52 4.45
CA GLU A 108 30.45 20.92 3.12
C GLU A 108 30.68 19.41 3.18
N LYS A 109 31.55 18.95 4.10
CA LYS A 109 31.78 17.52 4.33
C LYS A 109 30.52 16.82 4.88
N PHE A 110 29.82 17.42 5.85
CA PHE A 110 28.56 16.89 6.37
C PHE A 110 27.40 16.94 5.35
N ILE A 111 27.32 17.99 4.52
CA ILE A 111 26.32 18.09 3.45
C ILE A 111 26.60 17.01 2.41
N ASN A 112 27.85 16.84 1.97
CA ASN A 112 28.25 15.80 1.03
C ASN A 112 28.04 14.39 1.59
N GLU A 113 28.39 14.13 2.86
CA GLU A 113 28.12 12.86 3.55
C GLU A 113 26.61 12.61 3.72
N SER A 114 25.80 13.65 4.00
CA SER A 114 24.33 13.51 4.12
C SER A 114 23.63 13.29 2.77
N VAL A 115 24.18 13.85 1.69
CA VAL A 115 23.71 13.67 0.31
C VAL A 115 24.12 12.29 -0.19
N ALA A 116 25.35 11.84 0.09
CA ALA A 116 25.81 10.49 -0.18
C ALA A 116 24.96 9.46 0.59
N LEU A 117 24.74 9.65 1.90
CA LEU A 117 23.85 8.78 2.71
C LEU A 117 22.43 8.72 2.15
N LYS A 118 21.87 9.83 1.66
CA LYS A 118 20.55 9.83 1.00
C LYS A 118 20.55 9.08 -0.33
N LYS A 119 21.59 9.24 -1.16
CA LYS A 119 21.74 8.51 -2.44
C LYS A 119 21.91 7.01 -2.22
N ASP A 120 22.64 6.66 -1.19
CA ASP A 120 22.94 5.30 -0.75
C ASP A 120 21.69 4.56 -0.26
N LEU A 121 20.87 5.23 0.56
CA LEU A 121 19.56 4.74 0.96
C LEU A 121 18.61 4.56 -0.23
N GLN A 122 18.65 5.49 -1.19
CA GLN A 122 17.86 5.39 -2.42
C GLN A 122 18.27 4.17 -3.26
N ARG A 123 19.55 3.78 -3.26
CA ARG A 123 20.00 2.59 -3.99
C ARG A 123 19.34 1.32 -3.46
N VAL A 124 19.44 1.04 -2.16
CA VAL A 124 18.85 -0.17 -1.57
C VAL A 124 17.33 -0.17 -1.71
N GLU A 125 16.68 0.99 -1.58
CA GLU A 125 15.23 1.11 -1.78
C GLU A 125 14.84 0.81 -3.24
N ARG A 126 15.63 1.23 -4.24
CA ARG A 126 15.41 0.85 -5.65
C ARG A 126 15.54 -0.66 -5.83
N ILE A 127 16.58 -1.29 -5.28
CA ILE A 127 16.77 -2.74 -5.40
C ILE A 127 15.61 -3.49 -4.75
N LYS A 128 15.14 -3.04 -3.59
CA LYS A 128 13.94 -3.57 -2.93
C LYS A 128 12.68 -3.45 -3.80
N GLN A 129 12.47 -2.32 -4.48
CA GLN A 129 11.36 -2.19 -5.43
C GLN A 129 11.51 -3.14 -6.63
N LYS A 130 12.72 -3.30 -7.17
CA LYS A 130 13.00 -4.27 -8.24
C LYS A 130 12.69 -5.71 -7.78
N LEU A 131 13.07 -6.07 -6.55
CA LEU A 131 12.81 -7.38 -5.97
C LEU A 131 11.31 -7.64 -5.76
N PHE A 132 10.61 -6.75 -5.05
CA PHE A 132 9.25 -7.01 -4.56
C PHE A 132 8.13 -6.54 -5.50
N ASN A 133 8.34 -5.47 -6.27
CA ASN A 133 7.31 -4.92 -7.16
C ASN A 133 7.49 -5.41 -8.59
N LEU A 134 8.73 -5.44 -9.09
CA LEU A 134 9.02 -5.85 -10.49
C LEU A 134 9.40 -7.34 -10.62
N GLY A 135 9.72 -8.01 -9.51
CA GLY A 135 9.94 -9.46 -9.49
C GLY A 135 11.32 -9.91 -9.99
N PHE A 136 12.34 -9.06 -9.93
CA PHE A 136 13.73 -9.41 -10.25
C PHE A 136 14.37 -10.23 -9.12
N THR A 137 13.89 -11.45 -8.90
CA THR A 137 14.23 -12.24 -7.72
C THR A 137 15.66 -12.76 -7.72
N GLU A 138 16.31 -12.89 -8.86
CA GLU A 138 17.70 -13.37 -8.93
C GLU A 138 18.68 -12.20 -8.78
N ARG A 139 18.67 -11.30 -9.77
CA ARG A 139 19.60 -10.17 -9.84
C ARG A 139 19.52 -9.22 -8.65
N ALA A 140 18.32 -8.95 -8.12
CA ALA A 140 18.19 -8.07 -6.96
C ALA A 140 18.73 -8.72 -5.68
N LEU A 141 18.56 -10.04 -5.50
CA LEU A 141 19.14 -10.75 -4.36
C LEU A 141 20.67 -10.79 -4.47
N GLU A 142 21.21 -11.05 -5.65
CA GLU A 142 22.64 -10.98 -5.91
C GLU A 142 23.22 -9.60 -5.57
N GLU A 143 22.58 -8.52 -6.04
CA GLU A 143 23.03 -7.15 -5.75
C GLU A 143 23.00 -6.84 -4.25
N LEU A 144 21.96 -7.27 -3.53
CA LEU A 144 21.88 -7.10 -2.07
C LEU A 144 22.98 -7.87 -1.34
N ASN A 145 23.25 -9.12 -1.73
CA ASN A 145 24.34 -9.91 -1.14
C ASN A 145 25.70 -9.26 -1.42
N ASN A 146 25.93 -8.77 -2.64
CA ASN A 146 27.16 -8.07 -3.00
C ASN A 146 27.37 -6.78 -2.18
N ILE A 147 26.30 -6.07 -1.81
CA ILE A 147 26.39 -4.92 -0.88
C ILE A 147 26.84 -5.37 0.51
N ILE A 148 26.39 -6.52 0.98
CA ILE A 148 26.73 -7.05 2.32
C ILE A 148 28.19 -7.53 2.39
N LEU A 149 28.68 -8.15 1.31
CA LEU A 149 30.03 -8.71 1.23
C LEU A 149 31.14 -7.65 1.04
N LYS A 150 30.80 -6.44 0.60
CA LYS A 150 31.78 -5.36 0.43
C LYS A 150 32.31 -4.87 1.78
N ASN A 151 33.62 -5.06 2.00
CA ASN A 151 34.35 -4.57 3.18
C ASN A 151 34.67 -3.07 3.05
N ASP A 152 33.66 -2.22 3.14
CA ASP A 152 33.84 -0.77 3.22
C ASP A 152 33.16 -0.20 4.47
N THR A 153 33.97 0.38 5.36
CA THR A 153 33.52 0.95 6.63
C THR A 153 32.57 2.16 6.44
N GLN A 154 32.57 2.79 5.26
CA GLN A 154 31.64 3.87 4.91
C GLN A 154 30.23 3.36 4.53
N LEU A 155 30.07 2.09 4.17
CA LEU A 155 28.80 1.49 3.70
C LEU A 155 27.96 0.81 4.79
N ASN A 156 28.34 0.94 6.06
CA ASN A 156 27.68 0.23 7.19
C ASN A 156 26.15 0.41 7.23
N THR A 157 25.62 1.56 6.84
CA THR A 157 24.15 1.78 6.81
C THR A 157 23.49 1.04 5.64
N GLN A 158 24.12 1.01 4.46
CA GLN A 158 23.61 0.26 3.31
C GLN A 158 23.61 -1.24 3.58
N LYS A 159 24.71 -1.75 4.15
CA LYS A 159 24.85 -3.16 4.54
C LYS A 159 23.70 -3.60 5.44
N ASN A 160 23.36 -2.82 6.46
CA ASN A 160 22.30 -3.18 7.40
C ASN A 160 20.91 -3.12 6.77
N ILE A 161 20.65 -2.15 5.88
CA ILE A 161 19.36 -2.08 5.19
C ILE A 161 19.24 -3.18 4.14
N ALA A 162 20.33 -3.53 3.44
CA ALA A 162 20.36 -4.66 2.51
C ALA A 162 20.11 -5.98 3.25
N ALA A 163 20.80 -6.21 4.38
CA ALA A 163 20.57 -7.37 5.24
C ALA A 163 19.12 -7.42 5.75
N TRP A 164 18.54 -6.28 6.10
CA TRP A 164 17.13 -6.22 6.49
C TRP A 164 16.17 -6.58 5.35
N VAL A 165 16.41 -6.09 4.14
CA VAL A 165 15.61 -6.45 2.96
C VAL A 165 15.68 -7.96 2.68
N LEU A 166 16.88 -8.55 2.78
CA LEU A 166 17.07 -10.00 2.63
C LEU A 166 16.41 -10.80 3.76
N ALA A 167 16.54 -10.36 5.01
CA ALA A 167 15.87 -11.00 6.15
C ALA A 167 14.35 -11.09 5.93
N LEU A 168 13.74 -9.99 5.48
CA LEU A 168 12.31 -9.96 5.15
C LEU A 168 11.94 -10.89 4.00
N TRP A 169 12.76 -10.90 2.94
CA TRP A 169 12.57 -11.80 1.81
C TRP A 169 12.55 -13.26 2.27
N TYR A 170 13.56 -13.69 3.02
CA TYR A 170 13.67 -15.06 3.50
C TYR A 170 12.56 -15.41 4.50
N ALA A 171 12.25 -14.53 5.45
CA ALA A 171 11.18 -14.79 6.42
C ALA A 171 9.81 -14.99 5.74
N ASN A 172 9.54 -14.28 4.64
CA ASN A 172 8.28 -14.40 3.91
C ASN A 172 8.16 -15.72 3.11
N MET A 173 9.24 -16.46 2.90
CA MET A 173 9.21 -17.78 2.25
C MET A 173 8.72 -18.90 3.18
N ARG A 174 8.81 -18.70 4.50
CA ARG A 174 8.30 -19.62 5.54
C ARG A 174 8.74 -21.09 5.39
N THR A 175 10.01 -21.30 5.05
CA THR A 175 10.64 -22.63 5.09
C THR A 175 11.74 -22.65 6.14
N ASN A 176 12.06 -23.84 6.66
CA ASN A 176 13.12 -24.00 7.66
C ASN A 176 14.49 -23.50 7.16
N GLU A 177 14.79 -23.73 5.88
CA GLU A 177 16.02 -23.23 5.25
C GLU A 177 16.06 -21.69 5.23
N ASN A 178 14.98 -21.05 4.80
CA ASN A 178 14.92 -19.59 4.73
C ASN A 178 14.84 -18.95 6.13
N ALA A 179 14.27 -19.62 7.13
CA ALA A 179 14.32 -19.16 8.51
C ALA A 179 15.77 -19.03 9.02
N LYS A 180 16.65 -19.99 8.69
CA LYS A 180 18.09 -19.92 9.03
C LYS A 180 18.79 -18.75 8.33
N LYS A 181 18.58 -18.60 7.01
CA LYS A 181 19.10 -17.46 6.23
C LYS A 181 18.63 -16.11 6.78
N CYS A 182 17.37 -16.04 7.23
CA CYS A 182 16.85 -14.85 7.89
C CYS A 182 17.60 -14.54 9.19
N LEU A 183 17.83 -15.52 10.06
CA LEU A 183 18.58 -15.34 11.31
C LEU A 183 20.01 -14.85 11.06
N GLU A 184 20.68 -15.38 10.03
CA GLU A 184 22.01 -14.90 9.61
C GLU A 184 21.98 -13.42 9.25
N MET A 185 21.01 -12.99 8.44
CA MET A 185 20.86 -11.59 8.06
C MET A 185 20.50 -10.69 9.25
N LEU A 186 19.67 -11.18 10.19
CA LEU A 186 19.31 -10.43 11.38
C LEU A 186 20.49 -10.23 12.34
N SER A 187 21.47 -11.14 12.35
CA SER A 187 22.69 -10.95 13.15
C SER A 187 23.46 -9.71 12.69
N ILE A 188 23.58 -9.50 11.37
CA ILE A 188 24.19 -8.31 10.76
C ILE A 188 23.39 -7.04 11.13
N VAL A 189 22.06 -7.08 11.01
CA VAL A 189 21.20 -5.93 11.33
C VAL A 189 21.37 -5.49 12.79
N LYS A 190 21.52 -6.43 13.72
CA LYS A 190 21.64 -6.15 15.16
C LYS A 190 22.94 -5.46 15.55
N GLU A 191 24.03 -5.66 14.79
CA GLU A 191 25.30 -4.98 15.06
C GLU A 191 25.18 -3.46 14.95
N ASN A 192 24.31 -2.96 14.05
CA ASN A 192 24.07 -1.52 13.89
C ASN A 192 22.66 -1.23 13.29
N PRO A 193 21.59 -1.23 14.09
CA PRO A 193 20.20 -1.14 13.62
C PRO A 193 19.79 0.26 13.13
N LYS A 194 20.72 1.14 12.74
CA LYS A 194 20.43 2.51 12.29
C LYS A 194 19.36 2.50 11.18
N GLY A 195 18.22 3.12 11.46
CA GLY A 195 17.09 3.23 10.53
C GLY A 195 16.13 2.05 10.54
N ILE A 196 16.38 1.02 11.36
CA ILE A 196 15.54 -0.17 11.53
C ILE A 196 15.03 -0.21 12.96
N GLU A 197 13.72 -0.34 13.13
CA GLU A 197 13.14 -0.45 14.47
C GLU A 197 13.50 -1.84 15.04
N ILE A 198 14.22 -1.87 16.16
CA ILE A 198 14.74 -3.11 16.78
C ILE A 198 13.62 -4.08 17.22
N ASP A 199 12.43 -3.55 17.48
CA ASP A 199 11.22 -4.31 17.78
C ASP A 199 10.85 -5.27 16.66
N ARG A 200 10.91 -4.81 15.42
CA ARG A 200 10.60 -5.61 14.23
C ARG A 200 11.63 -6.72 14.02
N VAL A 201 12.90 -6.44 14.31
CA VAL A 201 13.99 -7.43 14.24
C VAL A 201 13.71 -8.58 15.20
N CYS A 202 13.32 -8.28 16.45
CA CYS A 202 13.04 -9.29 17.46
C CYS A 202 11.79 -10.12 17.15
N ILE A 203 10.71 -9.52 16.63
CA ILE A 203 9.52 -10.27 16.21
C ILE A 203 9.87 -11.22 15.07
N LEU A 204 10.60 -10.75 14.06
CA LEU A 204 11.00 -11.57 12.91
C LEU A 204 11.93 -12.73 13.32
N GLU A 205 12.84 -12.46 14.25
CA GLU A 205 13.72 -13.47 14.82
C GLU A 205 12.94 -14.56 15.57
N ALA A 206 11.99 -14.15 16.41
CA ALA A 206 11.14 -15.08 17.15
C ALA A 206 10.28 -15.93 16.20
N GLU A 207 9.71 -15.34 15.14
CA GLU A 207 9.00 -16.07 14.09
C GLU A 207 9.89 -17.15 13.44
N CYS A 208 11.17 -16.85 13.18
CA CYS A 208 12.10 -17.83 12.60
C CYS A 208 12.38 -18.99 13.57
N TYR A 209 12.59 -18.72 14.86
CA TYR A 209 12.78 -19.78 15.85
C TYR A 209 11.53 -20.65 16.03
N ILE A 210 10.34 -20.04 16.04
CA ILE A 210 9.06 -20.78 16.08
C ILE A 210 8.95 -21.72 14.87
N LEU A 211 9.25 -21.23 13.66
CA LEU A 211 9.25 -22.05 12.44
C LEU A 211 10.24 -23.22 12.50
N LEU A 212 11.39 -23.02 13.15
CA LEU A 212 12.39 -24.08 13.37
C LEU A 212 12.04 -25.07 14.49
N GLY A 213 10.90 -24.89 15.16
CA GLY A 213 10.49 -25.71 16.31
C GLY A 213 11.14 -25.31 17.64
N GLU A 214 11.91 -24.22 17.67
CA GLU A 214 12.63 -23.70 18.84
C GLU A 214 11.79 -22.63 19.57
N ILE A 215 10.54 -22.98 19.92
CA ILE A 215 9.52 -22.04 20.42
C ILE A 215 9.99 -21.27 21.66
N GLU A 216 10.63 -21.95 22.62
CA GLU A 216 11.11 -21.32 23.85
C GLU A 216 12.15 -20.22 23.59
N LYS A 217 13.07 -20.42 22.62
CA LYS A 217 14.02 -19.37 22.24
C LYS A 217 13.31 -18.15 21.66
N GLY A 218 12.30 -18.37 20.82
CA GLY A 218 11.45 -17.30 20.30
C GLY A 218 10.77 -16.52 21.43
N LYS A 219 10.21 -17.23 22.42
CA LYS A 219 9.58 -16.64 23.61
C LYS A 219 10.57 -15.82 24.45
N GLU A 220 11.76 -16.34 24.72
CA GLU A 220 12.81 -15.63 25.47
C GLU A 220 13.21 -14.31 24.79
N ILE A 221 13.31 -14.30 23.45
CA ILE A 221 13.62 -13.08 22.68
C ILE A 221 12.52 -12.04 22.87
N LEU A 222 11.26 -12.44 22.74
CA LEU A 222 10.11 -11.53 22.86
C LEU A 222 9.96 -10.99 24.29
N MET A 223 10.15 -11.84 25.30
CA MET A 223 10.01 -11.46 26.71
C MET A 223 11.00 -10.37 27.16
N LYS A 224 12.15 -10.22 26.49
CA LYS A 224 13.10 -9.12 26.75
C LYS A 224 12.53 -7.72 26.46
N PHE A 225 11.45 -7.64 25.69
CA PHE A 225 10.88 -6.38 25.21
C PHE A 225 9.45 -6.12 25.71
N VAL A 226 8.81 -7.09 26.37
CA VAL A 226 7.40 -7.01 26.81
C VAL A 226 7.12 -5.84 27.77
N ASN A 227 8.12 -5.41 28.55
CA ASN A 227 7.99 -4.33 29.53
C ASN A 227 8.41 -2.95 29.00
N LYS A 228 8.88 -2.86 27.76
CA LYS A 228 9.08 -1.55 27.14
C LYS A 228 7.70 -1.02 26.73
N PRO A 229 7.37 0.27 26.99
CA PRO A 229 6.15 0.85 26.43
C PRO A 229 6.19 0.65 24.91
N GLY A 230 5.32 -0.25 24.42
CA GLY A 230 5.53 -0.94 23.16
C GLY A 230 4.22 -1.33 22.49
N HIS A 231 4.31 -1.56 21.18
CA HIS A 231 3.19 -1.84 20.29
C HIS A 231 2.59 -3.23 20.59
N ILE A 232 1.27 -3.38 20.46
CA ILE A 232 0.52 -4.63 20.64
C ILE A 232 1.10 -5.86 19.91
N ASP A 233 1.90 -5.65 18.86
CA ASP A 233 2.55 -6.71 18.09
C ASP A 233 3.36 -7.68 18.98
N TYR A 234 3.99 -7.22 20.06
CA TYR A 234 4.73 -8.10 20.97
C TYR A 234 3.83 -9.09 21.70
N TYR A 235 2.69 -8.61 22.20
CA TYR A 235 1.73 -9.44 22.93
C TYR A 235 1.15 -10.52 22.02
N LEU A 236 0.84 -10.14 20.78
CA LEU A 236 0.35 -11.09 19.76
C LEU A 236 1.45 -12.08 19.33
N ALA A 237 2.69 -11.63 19.16
CA ALA A 237 3.81 -12.51 18.85
C ALA A 237 4.12 -13.49 20.00
N ILE A 238 4.06 -13.04 21.26
CA ILE A 238 4.22 -13.92 22.43
C ILE A 238 3.09 -14.93 22.49
N SER A 239 1.85 -14.53 22.18
CA SER A 239 0.71 -15.46 22.15
C SER A 239 0.93 -16.61 21.16
N ASN A 240 1.64 -16.38 20.05
CA ASN A 240 1.99 -17.44 19.11
C ASN A 240 2.96 -18.48 19.69
N THR A 241 3.65 -18.18 20.81
CA THR A 241 4.56 -19.12 21.49
C THR A 241 3.87 -20.00 22.53
N GLU A 242 2.60 -19.73 22.86
CA GLU A 242 1.90 -20.47 23.89
C GLU A 242 1.13 -21.68 23.34
N ASN A 243 1.24 -22.82 24.01
CA ASN A 243 0.54 -24.05 23.65
C ASN A 243 -0.91 -24.09 24.14
N LYS A 244 -1.20 -23.45 25.28
CA LYS A 244 -2.54 -23.43 25.89
C LYS A 244 -3.31 -22.20 25.41
N LEU A 245 -4.56 -22.41 25.00
CA LEU A 245 -5.44 -21.34 24.55
C LEU A 245 -5.69 -20.27 25.63
N SER A 246 -5.75 -20.67 26.91
CA SER A 246 -5.86 -19.72 28.03
C SER A 246 -4.68 -18.77 28.11
N ASP A 247 -3.47 -19.28 27.89
CA ASP A 247 -2.24 -18.49 27.95
C ASP A 247 -2.12 -17.59 26.72
N LYS A 248 -2.55 -18.08 25.54
CA LYS A 248 -2.72 -17.22 24.35
C LYS A 248 -3.64 -16.04 24.63
N LEU A 249 -4.84 -16.31 25.15
CA LEU A 249 -5.84 -15.27 25.46
C LEU A 249 -5.32 -14.26 26.49
N ASN A 250 -4.61 -14.72 27.53
CA ASN A 250 -4.01 -13.83 28.52
C ASN A 250 -3.06 -12.80 27.87
N TRP A 251 -2.23 -13.23 26.91
CA TRP A 251 -1.36 -12.30 26.19
C TRP A 251 -2.12 -11.38 25.25
N ILE A 252 -3.10 -11.91 24.50
CA ILE A 252 -3.93 -11.11 23.61
C ILE A 252 -4.63 -10.00 24.39
N ASN A 253 -5.31 -10.34 25.50
CA ASN A 253 -6.03 -9.39 26.35
C ASN A 253 -5.10 -8.35 26.98
N LYS A 254 -3.91 -8.75 27.47
CA LYS A 254 -2.89 -7.77 27.93
C LYS A 254 -2.52 -6.77 26.83
N GLY A 255 -2.43 -7.23 25.58
CA GLY A 255 -2.20 -6.37 24.42
C GLY A 255 -3.36 -5.40 24.20
N LEU A 256 -4.60 -5.90 24.22
CA LEU A 256 -5.83 -5.11 24.02
C LEU A 256 -6.01 -4.03 25.10
N GLN A 257 -5.79 -4.38 26.36
CA GLN A 257 -5.89 -3.47 27.51
C GLN A 257 -4.95 -2.25 27.40
N ASN A 258 -3.76 -2.41 26.81
CA ASN A 258 -2.83 -1.30 26.57
C ASN A 258 -3.39 -0.23 25.61
N TYR A 259 -4.42 -0.57 24.83
CA TYR A 259 -5.12 0.32 23.92
C TYR A 259 -6.51 0.73 24.44
N GLY A 260 -6.84 0.36 25.68
CA GLY A 260 -8.17 0.60 26.26
C GLY A 260 -9.27 -0.22 25.58
N ILE A 261 -8.92 -1.34 24.96
CA ILE A 261 -9.86 -2.31 24.39
C ILE A 261 -10.17 -3.36 25.47
N ASN A 262 -11.44 -3.72 25.58
CA ASN A 262 -11.91 -4.74 26.51
C ASN A 262 -11.41 -6.14 26.12
N ASP A 263 -11.46 -7.04 27.10
CA ASP A 263 -11.01 -8.41 26.93
C ASP A 263 -11.90 -9.21 25.97
N ILE A 264 -11.28 -10.16 25.28
CA ILE A 264 -11.95 -11.17 24.48
C ILE A 264 -11.90 -12.53 25.20
N PHE A 265 -12.91 -13.34 24.91
CA PHE A 265 -13.12 -14.64 25.51
C PHE A 265 -13.48 -15.66 24.43
N ILE A 266 -13.38 -16.94 24.78
CA ILE A 266 -13.72 -18.06 23.89
C ILE A 266 -14.76 -18.94 24.58
N CYS A 267 -15.93 -19.13 23.96
CA CYS A 267 -16.98 -20.00 24.49
C CYS A 267 -16.50 -21.45 24.58
N SER A 268 -16.94 -22.22 25.58
CA SER A 268 -16.49 -23.61 25.84
C SER A 268 -16.98 -24.67 24.83
N ASN A 269 -17.76 -24.30 23.80
CA ASN A 269 -18.27 -25.24 22.80
C ASN A 269 -17.13 -25.99 22.07
N SER A 270 -17.18 -27.32 22.02
CA SER A 270 -16.06 -28.16 21.56
C SER A 270 -16.04 -28.47 20.06
N SER A 271 -17.11 -28.20 19.30
CA SER A 271 -17.16 -28.53 17.87
C SER A 271 -16.57 -27.46 16.94
N LEU A 272 -16.52 -26.20 17.39
CA LEU A 272 -16.02 -25.07 16.60
C LEU A 272 -14.57 -24.72 16.96
N LYS A 273 -13.85 -24.19 15.97
CA LYS A 273 -12.49 -23.68 16.16
C LYS A 273 -12.47 -22.47 17.11
N PRO A 274 -11.34 -22.21 17.82
CA PRO A 274 -11.21 -21.07 18.74
C PRO A 274 -11.69 -19.73 18.18
N TYR A 275 -11.32 -19.40 16.94
CA TYR A 275 -11.71 -18.14 16.29
C TYR A 275 -13.24 -17.97 16.19
N ASP A 276 -13.96 -19.03 15.84
CA ASP A 276 -15.42 -19.01 15.65
C ASP A 276 -16.22 -18.98 16.96
N ARG A 277 -15.52 -19.01 18.09
CA ARG A 277 -16.07 -18.96 19.44
C ARG A 277 -15.71 -17.67 20.17
N LEU A 278 -15.12 -16.71 19.46
CA LEU A 278 -14.74 -15.41 20.01
C LEU A 278 -15.97 -14.58 20.39
N TYR A 279 -15.94 -14.04 21.60
CA TYR A 279 -16.92 -13.08 22.09
C TYR A 279 -16.26 -12.08 23.04
N CYS A 280 -16.98 -11.00 23.32
CA CYS A 280 -16.67 -10.06 24.40
C CYS A 280 -17.81 -10.12 25.43
N GLU A 281 -17.53 -9.80 26.68
CA GLU A 281 -18.58 -9.65 27.70
C GLU A 281 -19.60 -8.58 27.32
N GLU A 282 -20.82 -8.68 27.86
CA GLU A 282 -21.88 -7.70 27.59
C GLU A 282 -21.45 -6.28 27.99
N PHE A 283 -21.72 -5.33 27.10
CA PHE A 283 -21.42 -3.93 27.31
C PHE A 283 -22.66 -3.18 27.76
N ASN A 284 -22.47 -2.15 28.57
CA ASN A 284 -23.46 -1.08 28.66
C ASN A 284 -23.55 -0.44 27.28
N THR A 285 -24.57 -0.82 26.53
CA THR A 285 -24.88 -0.19 25.25
C THR A 285 -25.05 1.30 25.49
N VAL A 286 -24.42 2.11 24.66
CA VAL A 286 -24.70 3.54 24.65
C VAL A 286 -26.15 3.64 24.15
N LYS A 287 -27.13 3.91 25.03
CA LYS A 287 -28.58 3.83 24.75
C LYS A 287 -29.23 5.22 24.58
N ASP A 288 -28.61 6.11 23.82
CA ASP A 288 -29.21 7.43 23.57
C ASP A 288 -29.91 7.45 22.21
N ASN A 289 -31.21 7.83 22.21
CA ASN A 289 -32.07 8.00 21.02
C ASN A 289 -31.59 9.09 20.03
N ILE A 290 -30.44 9.72 20.27
CA ILE A 290 -29.84 10.79 19.45
C ILE A 290 -28.60 10.26 18.69
N GLN A 291 -28.27 8.98 18.84
CA GLN A 291 -27.08 8.41 18.20
C GLN A 291 -27.21 8.34 16.68
N PRO A 292 -26.17 8.72 15.91
CA PRO A 292 -26.15 8.47 14.47
C PRO A 292 -26.22 6.98 14.17
N LYS A 293 -27.15 6.61 13.28
CA LYS A 293 -27.28 5.23 12.78
C LYS A 293 -26.07 4.88 11.91
N VAL A 294 -25.54 3.66 12.08
CA VAL A 294 -24.46 3.12 11.26
C VAL A 294 -24.98 2.02 10.35
N SER A 295 -24.72 2.10 9.05
CA SER A 295 -24.98 1.00 8.12
C SER A 295 -23.70 0.20 7.90
N VAL A 296 -23.73 -1.07 8.30
CA VAL A 296 -22.64 -2.02 8.04
C VAL A 296 -23.00 -2.85 6.83
N ILE A 297 -22.17 -2.83 5.79
CA ILE A 297 -22.40 -3.57 4.56
C ILE A 297 -21.50 -4.81 4.53
N MET A 298 -22.09 -5.97 4.27
CA MET A 298 -21.40 -7.25 4.26
C MET A 298 -21.70 -8.01 2.96
N PRO A 299 -20.80 -7.97 1.96
CA PRO A 299 -20.84 -8.88 0.83
C PRO A 299 -20.62 -10.32 1.30
N VAL A 300 -21.40 -11.25 0.77
CA VAL A 300 -21.31 -12.68 1.10
C VAL A 300 -21.21 -13.48 -0.20
N TYR A 301 -20.21 -14.36 -0.30
CA TYR A 301 -20.11 -15.34 -1.37
C TYR A 301 -19.47 -16.61 -0.84
N ASN A 302 -20.19 -17.72 -0.87
CA ASN A 302 -19.72 -19.04 -0.45
C ASN A 302 -18.98 -19.03 0.92
N ALA A 303 -19.65 -18.48 1.94
CA ALA A 303 -19.12 -18.23 3.28
C ALA A 303 -19.84 -19.04 4.37
N GLU A 304 -20.43 -20.20 4.06
CA GLU A 304 -21.27 -20.96 5.00
C GLU A 304 -20.56 -21.30 6.33
N HIS A 305 -19.22 -21.42 6.32
CA HIS A 305 -18.43 -21.74 7.50
C HIS A 305 -18.03 -20.53 8.36
N THR A 306 -18.20 -19.30 7.87
CA THR A 306 -17.66 -18.10 8.52
C THR A 306 -18.67 -16.98 8.71
N VAL A 307 -19.73 -16.94 7.89
CA VAL A 307 -20.71 -15.86 7.85
C VAL A 307 -21.41 -15.67 9.20
N GLU A 308 -21.71 -16.75 9.92
CA GLU A 308 -22.35 -16.67 11.23
C GLU A 308 -21.46 -15.97 12.27
N THR A 309 -20.15 -16.26 12.28
CA THR A 309 -19.16 -15.60 13.14
C THR A 309 -19.08 -14.10 12.83
N ALA A 310 -19.02 -13.74 11.55
CA ALA A 310 -18.96 -12.34 11.11
C ALA A 310 -20.23 -11.57 11.51
N ILE A 311 -21.41 -12.11 11.22
CA ILE A 311 -22.71 -11.48 11.55
C ILE A 311 -22.83 -11.28 13.06
N LYS A 312 -22.59 -12.32 13.87
CA LYS A 312 -22.66 -12.20 15.34
C LYS A 312 -21.74 -11.12 15.88
N SER A 313 -20.53 -10.99 15.33
CA SER A 313 -19.56 -9.95 15.75
C SER A 313 -20.06 -8.52 15.50
N ILE A 314 -20.84 -8.32 14.43
CA ILE A 314 -21.45 -7.01 14.10
C ILE A 314 -22.73 -6.76 14.91
N LEU A 315 -23.56 -7.77 15.12
CA LEU A 315 -24.78 -7.61 15.90
C LEU A 315 -24.51 -7.33 17.39
N ASN A 316 -23.37 -7.80 17.90
CA ASN A 316 -22.92 -7.63 19.29
C ASN A 316 -21.99 -6.42 19.49
N GLN A 317 -22.15 -5.35 18.70
CA GLN A 317 -21.40 -4.12 18.89
C GLN A 317 -21.96 -3.29 20.05
N SER A 318 -21.07 -2.65 20.80
CA SER A 318 -21.36 -1.66 21.86
C SER A 318 -22.17 -0.46 21.33
N TRP A 319 -21.96 -0.09 20.07
CA TRP A 319 -22.79 0.87 19.34
C TRP A 319 -24.01 0.17 18.74
N SER A 320 -25.13 0.19 19.46
CA SER A 320 -26.32 -0.61 19.10
C SER A 320 -27.17 -0.03 17.96
N ASN A 321 -27.12 1.29 17.73
CA ASN A 321 -27.87 1.95 16.65
C ASN A 321 -27.20 1.70 15.29
N LEU A 322 -27.36 0.48 14.79
CA LEU A 322 -26.85 0.04 13.51
C LEU A 322 -27.88 -0.78 12.74
N GLU A 323 -27.67 -0.88 11.44
CA GLU A 323 -28.26 -1.90 10.58
C GLU A 323 -27.16 -2.69 9.88
N LEU A 324 -27.43 -3.95 9.59
CA LEU A 324 -26.53 -4.85 8.89
C LEU A 324 -27.15 -5.21 7.54
N ILE A 325 -26.55 -4.72 6.47
CA ILE A 325 -27.00 -4.97 5.10
C ILE A 325 -26.11 -6.04 4.50
N ILE A 326 -26.68 -7.22 4.32
CA ILE A 326 -26.00 -8.38 3.74
C ILE A 326 -26.38 -8.47 2.27
N VAL A 327 -25.39 -8.57 1.40
CA VAL A 327 -25.60 -8.74 -0.04
C VAL A 327 -25.00 -10.08 -0.45
N ASP A 328 -25.85 -11.07 -0.72
CA ASP A 328 -25.43 -12.37 -1.24
C ASP A 328 -25.08 -12.26 -2.72
N ASP A 329 -23.83 -12.55 -3.07
CA ASP A 329 -23.26 -12.42 -4.41
C ASP A 329 -23.44 -13.70 -5.23
N CYS A 330 -24.67 -14.23 -5.23
CA CYS A 330 -25.04 -15.49 -5.88
C CYS A 330 -24.26 -16.70 -5.30
N SER A 331 -24.34 -16.91 -3.98
CA SER A 331 -23.72 -18.07 -3.33
C SER A 331 -24.37 -19.38 -3.78
N ASN A 332 -23.55 -20.43 -3.91
CA ASN A 332 -24.01 -21.78 -4.28
C ASN A 332 -23.95 -22.76 -3.09
N ASP A 333 -23.57 -22.29 -1.90
CA ASP A 333 -23.53 -23.05 -0.65
C ASP A 333 -24.67 -22.64 0.31
N ASN A 334 -24.63 -23.05 1.58
CA ASN A 334 -25.69 -22.72 2.54
C ASN A 334 -25.64 -21.28 3.10
N SER A 335 -24.80 -20.39 2.56
CA SER A 335 -24.62 -19.03 3.09
C SER A 335 -25.94 -18.26 3.19
N LEU A 336 -26.70 -18.19 2.11
CA LEU A 336 -27.95 -17.43 2.05
C LEU A 336 -28.99 -17.95 3.06
N GLU A 337 -29.10 -19.27 3.21
CA GLU A 337 -30.03 -19.88 4.15
C GLU A 337 -29.66 -19.63 5.61
N LEU A 338 -28.36 -19.61 5.94
CA LEU A 338 -27.87 -19.22 7.27
C LEU A 338 -28.19 -17.74 7.56
N VAL A 339 -27.98 -16.86 6.58
CA VAL A 339 -28.30 -15.43 6.71
C VAL A 339 -29.80 -15.22 6.95
N LYS A 340 -30.67 -15.86 6.15
CA LYS A 340 -32.14 -15.79 6.34
C LYS A 340 -32.57 -16.22 7.74
N LYS A 341 -31.99 -17.32 8.26
CA LYS A 341 -32.28 -17.80 9.63
C LYS A 341 -31.90 -16.78 10.70
N LEU A 342 -30.81 -16.05 10.52
CA LEU A 342 -30.39 -14.99 11.45
C LEU A 342 -31.26 -13.74 11.32
N ALA A 343 -31.66 -13.36 10.10
CA ALA A 343 -32.53 -12.21 9.86
C ALA A 343 -33.93 -12.36 10.49
N VAL A 344 -34.45 -13.59 10.59
CA VAL A 344 -35.68 -13.87 11.36
C VAL A 344 -35.52 -13.54 12.86
N LYS A 345 -34.30 -13.65 13.40
CA LYS A 345 -34.01 -13.42 14.83
C LYS A 345 -33.64 -11.97 15.14
N ASP A 346 -33.11 -11.23 14.18
CA ASP A 346 -32.66 -9.85 14.37
C ASP A 346 -33.11 -8.95 13.21
N HIS A 347 -34.07 -8.07 13.49
CA HIS A 347 -34.68 -7.16 12.54
C HIS A 347 -33.71 -6.10 11.97
N ARG A 348 -32.51 -5.96 12.53
CA ARG A 348 -31.48 -5.06 12.01
C ARG A 348 -30.84 -5.60 10.72
N ILE A 349 -31.05 -6.88 10.40
CA ILE A 349 -30.52 -7.50 9.18
C ILE A 349 -31.44 -7.21 7.99
N LYS A 350 -30.85 -6.65 6.93
CA LYS A 350 -31.46 -6.52 5.59
C LYS A 350 -30.69 -7.40 4.61
N ILE A 351 -31.40 -8.10 3.74
CA ILE A 351 -30.80 -9.04 2.77
C ILE A 351 -31.08 -8.53 1.35
N LEU A 352 -30.03 -8.45 0.54
CA LEU A 352 -30.09 -8.33 -0.91
C LEU A 352 -29.43 -9.55 -1.54
N GLN A 353 -29.78 -9.86 -2.79
CA GLN A 353 -29.21 -10.96 -3.54
C GLN A 353 -28.92 -10.51 -4.97
N ASN A 354 -27.74 -10.87 -5.47
CA ASN A 354 -27.38 -10.74 -6.88
C ASN A 354 -27.86 -11.93 -7.70
N GLU A 355 -28.22 -11.66 -8.95
CA GLU A 355 -28.55 -12.71 -9.94
C GLU A 355 -27.30 -13.45 -10.44
N GLN A 356 -26.12 -12.81 -10.33
CA GLN A 356 -24.84 -13.37 -10.73
C GLN A 356 -23.70 -12.86 -9.86
N ASN A 357 -22.63 -13.65 -9.73
CA ASN A 357 -21.46 -13.25 -8.96
C ASN A 357 -20.72 -12.06 -9.60
N ALA A 358 -20.93 -10.86 -9.07
CA ALA A 358 -20.41 -9.59 -9.58
C ALA A 358 -19.22 -9.07 -8.77
N GLY A 359 -18.93 -9.67 -7.62
CA GLY A 359 -17.81 -9.32 -6.76
C GLY A 359 -18.19 -8.32 -5.65
N PRO A 360 -17.29 -8.16 -4.66
CA PRO A 360 -17.61 -7.49 -3.40
C PRO A 360 -17.91 -5.99 -3.54
N TYR A 361 -17.33 -5.28 -4.51
CA TYR A 361 -17.53 -3.83 -4.62
C TYR A 361 -18.86 -3.47 -5.28
N VAL A 362 -19.36 -4.30 -6.20
CA VAL A 362 -20.74 -4.22 -6.71
C VAL A 362 -21.71 -4.42 -5.53
N CYS A 363 -21.49 -5.47 -4.73
CA CYS A 363 -22.27 -5.74 -3.54
C CYS A 363 -22.24 -4.60 -2.52
N ARG A 364 -21.07 -4.01 -2.26
CA ARG A 364 -20.92 -2.85 -1.38
C ARG A 364 -21.73 -1.67 -1.89
N ASN A 365 -21.66 -1.38 -3.18
CA ASN A 365 -22.43 -0.29 -3.78
C ASN A 365 -23.95 -0.51 -3.66
N MET A 366 -24.46 -1.73 -3.87
CA MET A 366 -25.87 -2.05 -3.62
C MET A 366 -26.29 -1.78 -2.18
N GLY A 367 -25.47 -2.20 -1.21
CA GLY A 367 -25.72 -1.92 0.20
C GLY A 367 -25.67 -0.42 0.53
N ILE A 368 -24.79 0.35 -0.13
CA ILE A 368 -24.71 1.81 0.03
C ILE A 368 -26.01 2.48 -0.44
N GLU A 369 -26.60 2.03 -1.54
CA GLU A 369 -27.84 2.62 -2.09
C GLU A 369 -28.99 2.57 -1.08
N ILE A 370 -29.23 1.40 -0.48
CA ILE A 370 -30.36 1.19 0.42
C ILE A 370 -30.06 1.55 1.89
N SER A 371 -28.83 1.96 2.20
CA SER A 371 -28.43 2.31 3.57
C SER A 371 -29.18 3.54 4.12
N GLU A 372 -29.51 3.53 5.40
CA GLU A 372 -30.19 4.62 6.12
C GLU A 372 -29.27 5.32 7.12
N GLY A 373 -28.09 4.76 7.39
CA GLY A 373 -27.12 5.27 8.34
C GLY A 373 -26.51 6.61 7.92
N GLU A 374 -26.20 7.45 8.92
CA GLU A 374 -25.38 8.64 8.72
C GLU A 374 -23.94 8.24 8.37
N PHE A 375 -23.46 7.16 8.99
CA PHE A 375 -22.16 6.57 8.71
C PHE A 375 -22.32 5.22 8.01
N ILE A 376 -21.42 4.97 7.05
CA ILE A 376 -21.32 3.68 6.36
C ILE A 376 -19.96 3.07 6.70
N THR A 377 -19.92 1.76 6.93
CA THR A 377 -18.69 0.96 6.96
C THR A 377 -18.96 -0.42 6.33
N CYS A 378 -17.92 -1.19 6.06
CA CYS A 378 -18.04 -2.57 5.58
C CYS A 378 -17.44 -3.57 6.57
N ASN A 379 -17.88 -4.82 6.51
CA ASN A 379 -17.21 -5.97 7.15
C ASN A 379 -17.22 -7.14 6.17
N ASP A 380 -16.10 -7.81 6.00
CA ASP A 380 -16.01 -9.00 5.13
C ASP A 380 -16.68 -10.20 5.84
N SER A 381 -17.28 -11.13 5.08
CA SER A 381 -18.11 -12.22 5.62
C SER A 381 -17.34 -13.33 6.35
N ASP A 382 -16.01 -13.23 6.38
CA ASP A 382 -15.10 -14.16 7.04
C ASP A 382 -14.38 -13.58 8.26
N ASP A 383 -14.51 -12.26 8.46
CA ASP A 383 -13.79 -11.49 9.47
C ASP A 383 -14.62 -11.24 10.74
N TRP A 384 -13.98 -11.38 11.89
CA TRP A 384 -14.53 -11.03 13.19
C TRP A 384 -14.16 -9.59 13.57
N SER A 385 -15.14 -8.81 14.02
CA SER A 385 -14.96 -7.45 14.53
C SER A 385 -15.11 -7.40 16.05
N HIS A 386 -14.18 -6.73 16.73
CA HIS A 386 -14.27 -6.47 18.16
C HIS A 386 -15.51 -5.63 18.46
N ALA A 387 -16.19 -5.91 19.58
CA ALA A 387 -17.46 -5.25 19.93
C ALA A 387 -17.38 -3.73 20.12
N GLN A 388 -16.18 -3.18 20.35
CA GLN A 388 -15.93 -1.72 20.45
C GLN A 388 -15.52 -1.06 19.12
N LYS A 389 -15.46 -1.82 18.02
CA LYS A 389 -14.95 -1.31 16.74
C LYS A 389 -15.75 -0.12 16.22
N ILE A 390 -17.07 -0.29 16.10
CA ILE A 390 -17.94 0.76 15.54
C ILE A 390 -17.96 1.98 16.47
N GLU A 391 -18.05 1.77 17.78
CA GLU A 391 -18.06 2.86 18.77
C GLU A 391 -16.80 3.74 18.64
N PHE A 392 -15.61 3.16 18.59
CA PHE A 392 -14.35 3.90 18.44
C PHE A 392 -14.34 4.76 17.18
N GLN A 393 -14.81 4.21 16.05
CA GLN A 393 -14.85 4.92 14.78
C GLN A 393 -15.90 6.04 14.77
N VAL A 394 -17.10 5.79 15.31
CA VAL A 394 -18.19 6.76 15.37
C VAL A 394 -17.83 7.93 16.30
N LEU A 395 -17.36 7.65 17.52
CA LEU A 395 -16.98 8.69 18.48
C LEU A 395 -15.87 9.59 17.92
N HIS A 396 -14.93 9.02 17.17
CA HIS A 396 -13.94 9.82 16.47
C HIS A 396 -14.58 10.79 15.46
N LEU A 397 -15.51 10.33 14.62
CA LEU A 397 -16.15 11.19 13.61
C LEU A 397 -17.03 12.27 14.26
N ILE A 398 -17.79 11.94 15.30
CA ILE A 398 -18.60 12.89 16.06
C ILE A 398 -17.72 14.02 16.62
N ASN A 399 -16.59 13.66 17.24
CA ASN A 399 -15.66 14.64 17.82
C ASN A 399 -14.85 15.42 16.77
N ASN A 400 -14.88 15.01 15.51
CA ASN A 400 -14.11 15.62 14.42
C ASN A 400 -15.00 15.86 13.19
N PRO A 401 -15.87 16.89 13.19
CA PRO A 401 -16.85 17.13 12.13
C PRO A 401 -16.24 17.38 10.75
N ASN A 402 -14.98 17.85 10.69
CA ASN A 402 -14.25 18.09 9.44
C ASN A 402 -13.62 16.83 8.84
N VAL A 403 -13.62 15.70 9.56
CA VAL A 403 -13.14 14.41 9.05
C VAL A 403 -14.30 13.69 8.36
N MET A 404 -14.09 13.30 7.11
CA MET A 404 -15.08 12.62 6.27
C MET A 404 -15.14 11.12 6.52
N GLY A 405 -14.03 10.51 6.95
CA GLY A 405 -14.01 9.10 7.33
C GLY A 405 -12.78 8.69 8.11
N ASN A 406 -12.77 7.47 8.62
CA ASN A 406 -11.65 6.89 9.33
C ASN A 406 -11.55 5.38 9.14
N THR A 407 -10.41 4.81 9.53
CA THR A 407 -10.19 3.36 9.59
C THR A 407 -9.72 2.99 10.99
N SER A 408 -10.13 1.83 11.49
CA SER A 408 -9.49 1.21 12.65
C SER A 408 -8.20 0.46 12.26
N GLN A 409 -7.54 -0.17 13.22
CA GLN A 409 -6.51 -1.18 12.97
C GLN A 409 -7.07 -2.61 13.05
N GLN A 410 -6.35 -3.56 12.45
CA GLN A 410 -6.67 -4.98 12.39
C GLN A 410 -5.40 -5.84 12.46
N VAL A 411 -5.57 -7.14 12.64
CA VAL A 411 -4.53 -8.18 12.57
C VAL A 411 -5.03 -9.38 11.78
N ARG A 412 -4.15 -10.18 11.17
CA ARG A 412 -4.53 -11.47 10.58
C ARG A 412 -4.43 -12.59 11.59
N ALA A 413 -5.47 -13.41 11.71
CA ALA A 413 -5.53 -14.55 12.62
C ALA A 413 -6.04 -15.82 11.93
N THR A 414 -5.46 -16.97 12.24
CA THR A 414 -6.01 -18.28 11.82
C THR A 414 -7.19 -18.71 12.69
N SER A 415 -7.85 -19.80 12.28
CA SER A 415 -8.86 -20.50 13.08
C SER A 415 -8.39 -20.87 14.50
N ASP A 416 -7.09 -21.11 14.66
CA ASP A 416 -6.45 -21.52 15.91
C ASP A 416 -5.77 -20.34 16.65
N MET A 417 -6.13 -19.10 16.28
CA MET A 417 -5.70 -17.86 16.92
C MET A 417 -4.18 -17.64 16.85
N GLU A 418 -3.57 -17.97 15.71
CA GLU A 418 -2.19 -17.59 15.40
C GLU A 418 -2.18 -16.33 14.53
N PHE A 419 -1.32 -15.38 14.90
CA PHE A 419 -1.26 -14.07 14.25
C PHE A 419 -0.13 -13.98 13.23
N TYR A 420 -0.43 -13.40 12.06
CA TYR A 420 0.51 -13.37 10.94
C TYR A 420 0.73 -11.97 10.38
N ARG A 421 1.98 -11.68 9.98
CA ARG A 421 2.34 -10.44 9.29
C ARG A 421 1.92 -10.48 7.82
N ARG A 422 1.53 -9.32 7.28
CA ARG A 422 1.15 -9.14 5.87
C ARG A 422 2.37 -8.78 5.01
N GLY A 423 3.35 -9.68 4.88
CA GLY A 423 4.57 -9.53 4.06
C GLY A 423 5.49 -8.34 4.40
N ASN A 424 5.00 -7.35 5.15
CA ASN A 424 5.71 -6.23 5.73
C ASN A 424 5.71 -6.33 7.27
N LEU A 425 6.06 -5.23 7.93
CA LEU A 425 6.82 -5.24 9.18
C LEU A 425 6.02 -5.40 10.48
N ARG A 426 4.69 -5.41 10.45
CA ARG A 426 3.86 -5.43 11.67
C ARG A 426 2.73 -6.46 11.58
N LEU A 427 2.33 -6.98 12.74
CA LEU A 427 1.15 -7.83 12.88
C LEU A 427 -0.12 -6.98 12.79
N VAL A 428 -0.13 -5.85 13.48
CA VAL A 428 -1.23 -4.89 13.46
C VAL A 428 -1.03 -3.82 12.39
N PHE A 429 -2.04 -3.65 11.53
CA PHE A 429 -2.03 -2.71 10.40
C PHE A 429 -3.42 -2.09 10.19
N THR A 430 -3.51 -1.08 9.32
CA THR A 430 -4.76 -0.38 9.02
C THR A 430 -5.83 -1.30 8.42
N ASN A 431 -7.06 -1.17 8.91
CA ASN A 431 -8.23 -1.83 8.34
C ASN A 431 -8.85 -1.01 7.22
N ILE A 432 -8.30 -1.17 6.01
CA ILE A 432 -8.76 -0.47 4.80
C ILE A 432 -10.13 -0.98 4.34
N SER A 433 -10.42 -2.29 4.50
CA SER A 433 -11.69 -2.87 4.07
C SER A 433 -12.87 -2.39 4.91
N SER A 434 -12.63 -1.95 6.15
CA SER A 434 -13.63 -1.38 7.07
C SER A 434 -13.50 0.14 7.24
N PHE A 435 -13.30 0.86 6.13
CA PHE A 435 -13.35 2.32 6.12
C PHE A 435 -14.76 2.82 6.51
N MET A 436 -14.86 3.57 7.61
CA MET A 436 -16.09 4.24 8.02
C MET A 436 -16.12 5.67 7.48
N PHE A 437 -17.23 6.08 6.87
CA PHE A 437 -17.35 7.44 6.31
C PHE A 437 -18.74 8.04 6.46
N ARG A 438 -18.80 9.38 6.42
CA ARG A 438 -20.04 10.17 6.40
C ARG A 438 -20.76 10.00 5.06
N LYS A 439 -21.93 9.34 5.06
CA LYS A 439 -22.67 9.00 3.85
C LYS A 439 -22.91 10.21 2.94
N LYS A 440 -23.69 11.20 3.43
CA LYS A 440 -24.17 12.32 2.61
C LYS A 440 -23.06 13.14 1.94
N PRO A 441 -22.10 13.74 2.68
CA PRO A 441 -21.10 14.58 2.04
C PRO A 441 -20.21 13.79 1.09
N VAL A 442 -19.84 12.56 1.45
CA VAL A 442 -18.96 11.73 0.62
C VAL A 442 -19.68 11.29 -0.64
N LEU A 443 -20.88 10.71 -0.56
CA LEU A 443 -21.61 10.28 -1.76
C LEU A 443 -21.93 11.45 -2.69
N ASN A 444 -22.26 12.64 -2.17
CA ASN A 444 -22.57 13.80 -3.02
C ASN A 444 -21.39 14.31 -3.86
N LYS A 445 -20.14 14.08 -3.44
CA LYS A 445 -18.95 14.59 -4.15
C LYS A 445 -18.05 13.50 -4.74
N VAL A 446 -18.02 12.32 -4.12
CA VAL A 446 -17.21 11.18 -4.54
C VAL A 446 -18.07 10.17 -5.31
N GLY A 447 -19.35 10.02 -4.97
CA GLY A 447 -20.16 8.94 -5.52
C GLY A 447 -19.75 7.58 -4.96
N TYR A 448 -19.83 6.54 -5.79
CA TYR A 448 -19.72 5.14 -5.40
C TYR A 448 -18.29 4.60 -5.48
N LEU A 449 -18.04 3.40 -4.93
CA LEU A 449 -16.75 2.72 -5.10
C LEU A 449 -16.61 2.25 -6.56
N ASP A 450 -15.39 2.19 -7.08
CA ASP A 450 -15.16 1.56 -8.38
C ASP A 450 -15.55 0.07 -8.34
N GLU A 451 -16.26 -0.37 -9.37
CA GLU A 451 -16.82 -1.71 -9.48
C GLU A 451 -15.77 -2.68 -10.02
N VAL A 452 -14.91 -3.14 -9.11
CA VAL A 452 -13.90 -4.17 -9.36
C VAL A 452 -14.02 -5.30 -8.34
N ARG A 453 -13.29 -6.41 -8.52
CA ARG A 453 -13.31 -7.52 -7.56
C ARG A 453 -12.40 -7.31 -6.35
N PHE A 454 -11.37 -6.47 -6.44
CA PHE A 454 -10.45 -6.19 -5.33
C PHE A 454 -9.78 -4.82 -5.45
N GLY A 455 -9.40 -4.21 -4.32
CA GLY A 455 -8.55 -3.01 -4.27
C GLY A 455 -9.27 -1.65 -4.38
N ALA A 456 -10.57 -1.62 -4.65
CA ALA A 456 -11.35 -0.38 -4.73
C ALA A 456 -11.49 0.35 -3.37
N ASP A 457 -11.29 -0.33 -2.25
CA ASP A 457 -11.26 0.28 -0.91
C ASP A 457 -10.14 1.33 -0.79
N SER A 458 -8.94 0.97 -1.25
CA SER A 458 -7.78 1.85 -1.28
C SER A 458 -7.93 3.00 -2.28
N GLU A 459 -8.59 2.74 -3.41
CA GLU A 459 -8.95 3.77 -4.41
C GLU A 459 -9.92 4.79 -3.80
N TYR A 460 -10.98 4.30 -3.17
CA TYR A 460 -12.03 5.14 -2.62
C TYR A 460 -11.49 6.07 -1.53
N ILE A 461 -10.67 5.56 -0.60
CA ILE A 461 -10.01 6.39 0.42
C ILE A 461 -9.10 7.45 -0.22
N ARG A 462 -8.33 7.11 -1.27
CA ARG A 462 -7.49 8.08 -1.98
C ARG A 462 -8.32 9.16 -2.65
N ARG A 463 -9.44 8.78 -3.25
CA ARG A 463 -10.36 9.71 -3.94
C ARG A 463 -11.04 10.64 -2.94
N VAL A 464 -11.50 10.15 -1.79
CA VAL A 464 -11.99 10.99 -0.68
C VAL A 464 -10.91 12.00 -0.24
N ARG A 465 -9.67 11.55 -0.01
CA ARG A 465 -8.54 12.43 0.35
C ARG A 465 -8.20 13.45 -0.72
N LYS A 466 -8.36 13.12 -2.00
CA LYS A 466 -8.13 14.03 -3.13
C LYS A 466 -9.20 15.13 -3.18
N ILE A 467 -10.47 14.77 -2.98
CA ILE A 467 -11.63 15.67 -3.09
C ILE A 467 -11.78 16.56 -1.84
N PHE A 468 -11.61 16.01 -0.64
CA PHE A 468 -11.82 16.72 0.63
C PHE A 468 -10.52 17.18 1.30
N GLY A 469 -9.37 16.90 0.69
CA GLY A 469 -8.04 17.20 1.23
C GLY A 469 -7.45 16.05 2.06
N LYS A 470 -6.12 16.02 2.14
CA LYS A 470 -5.34 14.89 2.70
C LYS A 470 -5.76 14.46 4.11
N ASN A 471 -6.17 15.42 4.95
CA ASN A 471 -6.53 15.19 6.35
C ASN A 471 -8.02 14.84 6.56
N SER A 472 -8.80 14.69 5.48
CA SER A 472 -10.21 14.30 5.54
C SER A 472 -10.45 12.85 5.93
N VAL A 473 -9.40 12.00 5.88
CA VAL A 473 -9.46 10.61 6.32
C VAL A 473 -8.39 10.33 7.36
N ALA A 474 -8.81 9.87 8.53
CA ALA A 474 -7.93 9.53 9.65
C ALA A 474 -7.68 8.02 9.75
N ASP A 475 -6.41 7.61 9.78
CA ASP A 475 -6.04 6.23 10.11
C ASP A 475 -5.85 6.14 11.64
N LEU A 476 -6.79 5.51 12.36
CA LEU A 476 -6.80 5.51 13.82
C LEU A 476 -5.83 4.46 14.38
N SER A 477 -5.02 4.86 15.36
CA SER A 477 -4.12 3.95 16.10
C SER A 477 -4.86 3.23 17.23
N THR A 478 -5.88 2.44 16.90
CA THR A 478 -6.80 1.84 17.88
C THR A 478 -6.29 0.57 18.54
N GLY A 479 -5.26 -0.10 18.00
CA GLY A 479 -5.09 -1.54 18.22
C GLY A 479 -6.07 -2.35 17.35
N PRO A 480 -5.93 -3.69 17.29
CA PRO A 480 -6.64 -4.54 16.35
C PRO A 480 -8.09 -4.72 16.79
N LEU A 481 -8.97 -3.85 16.30
CA LEU A 481 -10.43 -3.93 16.49
C LEU A 481 -11.10 -4.88 15.48
N SER A 482 -10.31 -5.54 14.62
CA SER A 482 -10.79 -6.53 13.65
C SER A 482 -9.73 -7.62 13.51
N PHE A 483 -10.15 -8.88 13.54
CA PHE A 483 -9.29 -10.01 13.28
C PHE A 483 -9.62 -10.51 11.88
N GLN A 484 -8.79 -10.16 10.90
CA GLN A 484 -8.95 -10.66 9.55
C GLN A 484 -8.65 -12.16 9.51
N ARG A 485 -9.56 -12.98 8.99
CA ARG A 485 -9.33 -14.42 8.93
C ARG A 485 -8.24 -14.75 7.90
N GLN A 486 -7.29 -15.57 8.31
CA GLN A 486 -6.26 -16.12 7.43
C GLN A 486 -6.64 -17.56 7.05
N SER A 487 -6.95 -17.77 5.77
CA SER A 487 -7.17 -19.09 5.17
C SER A 487 -6.34 -19.25 3.89
N SER A 488 -6.14 -20.50 3.45
CA SER A 488 -5.53 -20.83 2.16
C SER A 488 -6.38 -20.36 0.97
N THR A 489 -7.68 -20.21 1.16
CA THR A 489 -8.66 -19.80 0.14
C THR A 489 -8.88 -18.29 0.04
N SER A 490 -8.27 -17.48 0.91
CA SER A 490 -8.51 -16.03 0.89
C SER A 490 -8.11 -15.40 -0.45
N LEU A 491 -8.94 -14.50 -1.00
CA LEU A 491 -8.65 -13.75 -2.23
C LEU A 491 -7.34 -12.95 -2.14
N THR A 492 -6.93 -12.58 -0.92
CA THR A 492 -5.65 -11.91 -0.65
C THR A 492 -4.45 -12.85 -0.57
N GLY A 493 -4.69 -14.17 -0.42
CA GLY A 493 -3.70 -15.23 -0.35
C GLY A 493 -3.39 -15.89 -1.70
N ASN A 494 -4.19 -15.65 -2.75
CA ASN A 494 -3.84 -16.06 -4.11
C ASN A 494 -2.55 -15.35 -4.55
N SER A 495 -1.48 -16.08 -4.82
CA SER A 495 -0.15 -15.51 -5.11
C SER A 495 -0.10 -14.66 -6.38
N ALA A 496 -1.02 -14.88 -7.34
CA ALA A 496 -1.07 -14.14 -8.60
C ALA A 496 -1.71 -12.75 -8.44
N PHE A 497 -2.75 -12.66 -7.61
CA PHE A 497 -3.56 -11.44 -7.43
C PHE A 497 -3.64 -11.00 -5.97
N GLY A 498 -2.74 -11.48 -5.12
CA GLY A 498 -2.63 -11.25 -3.68
C GLY A 498 -1.82 -10.00 -3.35
N TYR A 499 -1.80 -9.61 -2.08
CA TYR A 499 -1.02 -8.47 -1.60
C TYR A 499 -0.13 -8.95 -0.47
N HIS A 500 1.08 -9.37 -0.82
CA HIS A 500 2.11 -9.78 0.14
C HIS A 500 2.90 -8.58 0.68
N GLY A 501 2.23 -7.46 0.96
CA GLY A 501 2.87 -6.23 1.43
C GLY A 501 3.31 -5.26 0.31
N PHE A 502 3.29 -5.70 -0.95
CA PHE A 502 3.79 -4.96 -2.11
C PHE A 502 2.78 -4.98 -3.27
N LEU A 503 2.80 -3.93 -4.10
CA LEU A 503 1.99 -3.82 -5.31
C LEU A 503 2.70 -4.50 -6.48
N MET A 504 2.06 -5.49 -7.07
CA MET A 504 2.50 -6.26 -8.25
C MET A 504 1.28 -6.64 -9.09
N GLY A 505 1.48 -7.08 -10.33
CA GLY A 505 0.44 -7.63 -11.20
C GLY A 505 -0.79 -6.71 -11.33
N ALA A 506 -1.99 -7.29 -11.23
CA ALA A 506 -3.25 -6.57 -11.39
C ALA A 506 -3.41 -5.37 -10.43
N ARG A 507 -2.97 -5.48 -9.17
CA ARG A 507 -3.09 -4.38 -8.19
C ARG A 507 -2.16 -3.21 -8.51
N GLN A 508 -0.98 -3.49 -9.06
CA GLN A 508 -0.07 -2.42 -9.50
C GLN A 508 -0.68 -1.69 -10.69
N GLU A 509 -1.13 -2.42 -11.71
CA GLU A 509 -1.73 -1.82 -12.90
C GLU A 509 -2.99 -1.00 -12.55
N TYR A 510 -3.86 -1.51 -11.67
CA TYR A 510 -5.00 -0.75 -11.16
C TYR A 510 -4.61 0.52 -10.39
N PHE A 511 -3.53 0.47 -9.61
CA PHE A 511 -3.01 1.64 -8.91
C PHE A 511 -2.42 2.68 -9.87
N GLU A 512 -1.74 2.25 -10.92
CA GLU A 512 -1.18 3.15 -11.93
C GLU A 512 -2.27 3.78 -12.79
N SER A 513 -3.22 2.98 -13.27
CA SER A 513 -4.36 3.42 -14.08
C SER A 513 -5.24 4.43 -13.32
N GLN A 514 -5.66 4.10 -12.08
CA GLN A 514 -6.43 5.04 -11.26
C GLN A 514 -5.64 6.33 -10.95
N SER A 515 -4.32 6.23 -10.73
CA SER A 515 -3.49 7.39 -10.38
C SER A 515 -3.36 8.34 -11.56
N PHE A 516 -3.23 7.80 -12.78
CA PHE A 516 -3.22 8.59 -14.00
C PHE A 516 -4.57 9.28 -14.21
N TYR A 517 -5.68 8.54 -14.07
CA TYR A 517 -7.02 9.11 -14.18
C TYR A 517 -7.27 10.21 -13.13
N HIS A 518 -6.98 9.97 -11.85
CA HIS A 518 -7.14 10.95 -10.77
C HIS A 518 -6.27 12.21 -10.90
N GLN A 519 -5.26 12.19 -11.76
CA GLN A 519 -4.41 13.35 -12.05
C GLN A 519 -4.98 14.22 -13.17
N ASN A 520 -5.69 13.62 -14.13
CA ASN A 520 -6.08 14.26 -15.38
C ASN A 520 -7.60 14.47 -15.52
N ALA A 521 -8.41 13.73 -14.77
CA ALA A 521 -9.86 13.81 -14.86
C ALA A 521 -10.41 15.16 -14.33
N THR A 522 -11.42 15.68 -15.02
CA THR A 522 -12.14 16.90 -14.63
C THR A 522 -13.04 16.67 -13.42
N SER A 523 -13.57 15.45 -13.27
CA SER A 523 -14.40 15.02 -12.15
C SER A 523 -13.90 13.68 -11.60
N LEU A 524 -14.06 13.49 -10.30
CA LEU A 524 -13.77 12.24 -9.58
C LEU A 524 -15.03 11.67 -8.92
N PHE A 525 -16.19 12.07 -9.41
CA PHE A 525 -17.48 11.54 -9.00
C PHE A 525 -17.81 10.28 -9.82
N TYR A 526 -18.07 9.15 -9.16
CA TYR A 526 -18.43 7.89 -9.83
C TYR A 526 -19.90 7.58 -9.63
N GLU A 527 -20.61 7.41 -10.74
CA GLU A 527 -22.01 7.00 -10.76
C GLU A 527 -22.14 5.49 -10.56
N ARG A 528 -23.24 5.06 -9.93
CA ARG A 528 -23.50 3.66 -9.59
C ARG A 528 -23.70 2.75 -10.80
N ASN A 529 -24.32 3.27 -11.85
CA ASN A 529 -24.70 2.55 -13.07
C ASN A 529 -24.27 3.36 -14.30
N GLY A 530 -23.09 3.98 -14.25
CA GLY A 530 -22.55 4.69 -15.40
C GLY A 530 -22.34 3.72 -16.58
N ASN A 531 -22.70 4.15 -17.79
CA ASN A 531 -22.52 3.35 -18.99
C ASN A 531 -21.04 3.11 -19.34
N GLU A 532 -20.14 3.94 -18.80
CA GLU A 532 -18.70 3.89 -19.06
C GLU A 532 -17.90 3.83 -17.76
N ARG A 533 -16.84 3.02 -17.76
CA ARG A 533 -15.89 2.95 -16.65
C ARG A 533 -15.02 4.21 -16.62
N PRO A 534 -14.59 4.69 -15.44
CA PRO A 534 -13.76 5.88 -15.34
C PRO A 534 -12.36 5.68 -15.96
N PHE A 535 -11.80 4.47 -15.88
CA PHE A 535 -10.49 4.13 -16.42
C PHE A 535 -10.38 2.62 -16.69
N PRO A 536 -9.45 2.18 -17.56
CA PRO A 536 -9.24 0.77 -17.86
C PRO A 536 -8.67 0.01 -16.66
N VAL A 537 -9.15 -1.21 -16.45
CA VAL A 537 -8.68 -2.11 -15.38
C VAL A 537 -8.34 -3.48 -15.97
N PRO A 538 -7.38 -4.22 -15.37
CA PRO A 538 -7.07 -5.58 -15.80
C PRO A 538 -8.27 -6.51 -15.71
N GLU A 539 -8.37 -7.49 -16.63
CA GLU A 539 -9.51 -8.43 -16.67
C GLU A 539 -9.76 -9.16 -15.34
N PRO A 540 -8.75 -9.62 -14.58
CA PRO A 540 -8.99 -10.32 -13.31
C PRO A 540 -9.73 -9.49 -12.26
N MET A 541 -9.78 -8.17 -12.46
CA MET A 541 -10.46 -7.21 -11.59
C MET A 541 -11.89 -6.91 -12.03
N LEU A 542 -12.30 -7.27 -13.25
CA LEU A 542 -13.63 -6.97 -13.75
C LEU A 542 -14.71 -7.81 -13.04
N PRO A 543 -15.91 -7.24 -12.80
CA PRO A 543 -17.07 -7.98 -12.31
C PRO A 543 -17.48 -9.14 -13.22
N ASN A 544 -17.49 -8.90 -14.53
CA ASN A 544 -17.75 -9.91 -15.55
C ASN A 544 -16.41 -10.45 -16.04
N ARG A 545 -16.02 -11.63 -15.53
CA ARG A 545 -14.84 -12.36 -15.98
C ARG A 545 -15.21 -13.40 -17.01
N ILE A 546 -14.24 -13.79 -17.83
CA ILE A 546 -14.35 -14.98 -18.66
C ILE A 546 -14.36 -16.21 -17.74
N LYS A 547 -15.44 -17.01 -17.80
CA LYS A 547 -15.77 -18.03 -16.80
C LYS A 547 -15.10 -19.39 -17.04
N SER A 548 -14.63 -19.66 -18.26
CA SER A 548 -14.11 -20.96 -18.67
C SER A 548 -12.60 -20.93 -18.88
N GLU A 549 -11.87 -21.92 -18.35
CA GLU A 549 -10.43 -22.12 -18.63
C GLU A 549 -10.15 -22.35 -20.13
N ASN A 550 -11.16 -22.77 -20.90
CA ASN A 550 -11.06 -22.97 -22.34
C ASN A 550 -11.28 -21.68 -23.15
N GLU A 551 -11.79 -20.62 -22.52
CA GLU A 551 -11.98 -19.31 -23.15
C GLU A 551 -10.84 -18.37 -22.74
N LEU A 552 -9.71 -18.46 -23.44
CA LEU A 552 -8.61 -17.51 -23.24
C LEU A 552 -8.89 -16.22 -24.03
N ARG A 553 -8.55 -15.07 -23.43
CA ARG A 553 -8.57 -13.79 -24.18
C ARG A 553 -7.64 -13.91 -25.37
N LYS A 554 -8.20 -13.74 -26.57
CA LYS A 554 -7.45 -13.65 -27.81
C LYS A 554 -7.10 -12.19 -28.14
N PHE A 555 -5.87 -12.00 -28.59
CA PHE A 555 -5.33 -10.77 -29.17
C PHE A 555 -4.82 -11.03 -30.59
N ASP A 556 -4.87 -10.01 -31.44
CA ASP A 556 -4.25 -10.08 -32.77
C ASP A 556 -2.74 -9.89 -32.64
N VAL A 557 -2.34 -8.93 -31.79
CA VAL A 557 -0.94 -8.64 -31.49
C VAL A 557 -0.75 -8.37 -29.99
N ILE A 558 0.35 -8.84 -29.43
CA ILE A 558 0.80 -8.47 -28.09
C ILE A 558 2.16 -7.80 -28.20
N ILE A 559 2.26 -6.56 -27.71
CA ILE A 559 3.51 -5.79 -27.68
C ILE A 559 4.10 -5.87 -26.28
N ILE A 560 5.38 -6.26 -26.21
CA ILE A 560 6.13 -6.48 -24.98
C ILE A 560 7.35 -5.57 -24.99
N SER A 561 7.44 -4.72 -23.97
CA SER A 561 8.59 -3.82 -23.79
C SER A 561 8.57 -3.19 -22.40
N ASP A 562 9.54 -2.31 -22.16
CA ASP A 562 9.54 -1.39 -21.04
C ASP A 562 8.90 -0.05 -21.45
N PHE A 563 7.64 0.16 -21.06
CA PHE A 563 6.86 1.35 -21.44
C PHE A 563 7.10 2.55 -20.51
N ARG A 564 8.07 2.48 -19.59
CA ARG A 564 8.40 3.58 -18.68
C ARG A 564 9.10 4.73 -19.41
N LYS A 565 9.03 5.92 -18.83
CA LYS A 565 9.81 7.08 -19.27
C LYS A 565 11.31 6.84 -19.11
N LEU A 566 12.10 7.53 -19.94
CA LEU A 566 13.55 7.50 -20.01
C LEU A 566 14.11 6.12 -20.39
N THR A 567 13.41 5.39 -21.24
CA THR A 567 13.89 4.13 -21.85
C THR A 567 14.57 4.38 -23.20
N GLY A 568 14.24 5.49 -23.88
CA GLY A 568 14.74 5.82 -25.22
C GLY A 568 13.89 5.25 -26.36
N ASN A 569 12.85 4.47 -26.04
CA ASN A 569 12.00 3.74 -26.99
C ASN A 569 10.57 4.31 -27.08
N GLU A 570 10.25 5.35 -26.32
CA GLU A 570 8.87 5.73 -26.00
C GLU A 570 8.08 6.17 -27.24
N ARG A 571 8.74 6.91 -28.15
CA ARG A 571 8.10 7.40 -29.38
C ARG A 571 7.80 6.28 -30.36
N GLU A 572 8.76 5.39 -30.59
CA GLU A 572 8.60 4.27 -31.53
C GLU A 572 7.56 3.26 -31.02
N LEU A 573 7.56 2.99 -29.69
CA LEU A 573 6.52 2.19 -29.05
C LEU A 573 5.14 2.82 -29.22
N LEU A 574 5.04 4.14 -29.04
CA LEU A 574 3.79 4.87 -29.23
C LEU A 574 3.29 4.75 -30.68
N GLU A 575 4.16 4.95 -31.66
CA GLU A 575 3.80 4.82 -33.07
C GLU A 575 3.42 3.38 -33.44
N LEU A 576 4.12 2.36 -32.92
CA LEU A 576 3.74 0.95 -33.12
C LEU A 576 2.35 0.64 -32.56
N ILE A 577 2.01 1.16 -31.37
CA ILE A 577 0.68 0.96 -30.79
C ILE A 577 -0.38 1.71 -31.62
N LYS A 578 -0.10 2.95 -32.06
CA LYS A 578 -1.00 3.71 -32.94
C LYS A 578 -1.28 3.00 -34.25
N LEU A 579 -0.25 2.43 -34.90
CA LEU A 579 -0.45 1.63 -36.11
C LEU A 579 -1.37 0.44 -35.87
N SER A 580 -1.28 -0.19 -34.69
CA SER A 580 -2.20 -1.27 -34.32
C SER A 580 -3.64 -0.77 -34.19
N ILE A 581 -3.84 0.42 -33.62
CA ILE A 581 -5.15 1.09 -33.53
C ILE A 581 -5.69 1.42 -34.92
N ASP A 582 -4.88 2.04 -35.78
CA ASP A 582 -5.27 2.49 -37.13
C ASP A 582 -5.71 1.33 -38.03
N ASN A 583 -5.34 0.10 -37.68
CA ASN A 583 -5.70 -1.12 -38.40
C ASN A 583 -6.69 -2.01 -37.64
N ASN A 584 -7.36 -1.47 -36.61
CA ASN A 584 -8.38 -2.16 -35.81
C ASN A 584 -7.90 -3.48 -35.20
N LEU A 585 -6.62 -3.57 -34.83
CA LEU A 585 -6.09 -4.74 -34.16
C LEU A 585 -6.42 -4.68 -32.67
N LYS A 586 -6.86 -5.80 -32.11
CA LYS A 586 -6.97 -5.98 -30.67
C LYS A 586 -5.58 -6.25 -30.10
N THR A 587 -5.03 -5.25 -29.42
CA THR A 587 -3.63 -5.24 -28.96
C THR A 587 -3.52 -5.44 -27.45
N GLY A 588 -2.69 -6.41 -27.06
CA GLY A 588 -2.26 -6.57 -25.67
C GLY A 588 -0.95 -5.84 -25.40
N ILE A 589 -0.80 -5.24 -24.22
CA ILE A 589 0.44 -4.59 -23.76
C ILE A 589 0.94 -5.29 -22.50
N ILE A 590 2.13 -5.91 -22.58
CA ILE A 590 2.81 -6.54 -21.43
C ILE A 590 4.02 -5.69 -21.03
N GLN A 591 3.99 -5.16 -19.82
CA GLN A 591 5.14 -4.45 -19.26
C GLN A 591 6.17 -5.48 -18.79
N MET A 592 7.30 -5.57 -19.49
CA MET A 592 8.51 -6.20 -18.97
C MET A 592 9.57 -5.12 -18.75
N SER A 593 10.20 -5.14 -17.59
CA SER A 593 11.07 -4.04 -17.16
C SER A 593 12.53 -4.31 -17.54
N LEU A 594 13.26 -3.25 -17.90
CA LEU A 594 14.71 -3.28 -17.91
C LEU A 594 15.23 -3.06 -16.49
N TYR A 595 16.17 -3.91 -16.03
CA TYR A 595 16.69 -3.82 -14.67
C TYR A 595 17.40 -2.50 -14.40
N GLU A 596 18.12 -1.93 -15.37
CA GLU A 596 18.87 -0.68 -15.19
C GLU A 596 17.98 0.55 -15.00
N ILE A 597 16.75 0.50 -15.50
CA ILE A 597 15.82 1.62 -15.44
C ILE A 597 15.27 1.77 -14.02
N ASN A 598 15.23 3.02 -13.56
CA ASN A 598 14.76 3.35 -12.22
C ASN A 598 13.32 2.86 -12.01
N PRO A 599 13.05 1.98 -11.01
CA PRO A 599 11.71 1.44 -10.74
C PRO A 599 10.66 2.51 -10.41
N THR A 600 11.07 3.73 -10.05
CA THR A 600 10.13 4.82 -9.74
C THR A 600 9.58 5.53 -10.98
N TYR A 601 10.16 5.31 -12.17
CA TYR A 601 9.64 5.89 -13.40
C TYR A 601 8.31 5.24 -13.78
N LYS A 602 7.35 6.08 -14.14
CA LYS A 602 6.03 5.66 -14.58
C LYS A 602 6.03 5.37 -16.08
N MET A 603 5.00 4.67 -16.53
CA MET A 603 4.65 4.57 -17.95
C MET A 603 4.64 5.94 -18.61
N TYR A 604 5.05 6.02 -19.87
CA TYR A 604 4.95 7.23 -20.67
C TYR A 604 3.48 7.66 -20.81
N ASP A 605 3.18 8.93 -20.54
CA ASP A 605 1.79 9.40 -20.36
C ASP A 605 0.97 9.26 -21.65
N GLU A 606 1.58 9.46 -22.81
CA GLU A 606 0.93 9.30 -24.13
C GLU A 606 0.53 7.83 -24.36
N ILE A 607 1.41 6.88 -24.06
CA ILE A 607 1.09 5.44 -24.11
C ILE A 607 0.00 5.09 -23.08
N ARG A 608 0.05 5.67 -21.88
CA ARG A 608 -0.97 5.42 -20.85
C ARG A 608 -2.35 5.93 -21.30
N SER A 609 -2.40 7.06 -22.02
CA SER A 609 -3.65 7.70 -22.46
C SER A 609 -4.41 6.93 -23.54
N ILE A 610 -3.71 6.09 -24.33
CA ILE A 610 -4.32 5.31 -25.42
C ILE A 610 -4.77 3.91 -24.99
N ILE A 611 -4.46 3.48 -23.76
CA ILE A 611 -4.98 2.24 -23.19
C ILE A 611 -6.45 2.49 -22.82
N ASP A 612 -7.37 1.85 -23.53
CA ASP A 612 -8.82 2.04 -23.39
C ASP A 612 -9.50 0.86 -22.66
N GLY A 613 -8.79 -0.28 -22.51
CA GLY A 613 -9.35 -1.49 -21.94
C GLY A 613 -10.29 -2.25 -22.89
N GLN A 614 -10.38 -1.84 -24.15
CA GLN A 614 -11.20 -2.45 -25.20
C GLN A 614 -10.34 -2.89 -26.39
N ASN A 615 -9.76 -1.96 -27.14
CA ASN A 615 -8.88 -2.29 -28.26
C ASN A 615 -7.43 -2.45 -27.78
N ILE A 616 -6.99 -1.59 -26.86
CA ILE A 616 -5.66 -1.61 -26.26
C ILE A 616 -5.80 -1.99 -24.80
N GLN A 617 -5.34 -3.19 -24.45
CA GLN A 617 -5.53 -3.76 -23.13
C GLN A 617 -4.20 -4.14 -22.47
N LYS A 618 -4.06 -3.81 -21.18
CA LYS A 618 -2.96 -4.34 -20.38
C LYS A 618 -3.20 -5.83 -20.09
N VAL A 619 -2.15 -6.63 -20.24
CA VAL A 619 -2.12 -8.03 -19.82
C VAL A 619 -1.14 -8.14 -18.64
N VAL A 620 -1.61 -8.66 -17.51
CA VAL A 620 -0.89 -8.63 -16.23
C VAL A 620 -0.58 -10.03 -15.71
N TYR A 621 0.37 -10.12 -14.78
CA TYR A 621 0.70 -11.37 -14.08
C TYR A 621 -0.54 -12.09 -13.54
N GLY A 622 -0.57 -13.41 -13.72
CA GLY A 622 -1.70 -14.28 -13.36
C GLY A 622 -2.67 -14.57 -14.50
N GLU A 623 -2.62 -13.78 -15.58
CA GLU A 623 -3.42 -14.02 -16.77
C GLU A 623 -2.81 -15.10 -17.68
N LYS A 624 -3.70 -15.81 -18.37
CA LYS A 624 -3.40 -16.73 -19.47
C LYS A 624 -4.12 -16.21 -20.71
N VAL A 625 -3.37 -15.90 -21.77
CA VAL A 625 -3.95 -15.30 -23.00
C VAL A 625 -3.36 -15.96 -24.24
N THR A 626 -4.03 -15.78 -25.37
CA THR A 626 -3.54 -16.18 -26.69
C THR A 626 -3.32 -14.96 -27.58
N SER A 627 -2.34 -15.05 -28.47
CA SER A 627 -2.09 -14.06 -29.50
C SER A 627 -1.85 -14.72 -30.84
N ASP A 628 -2.23 -14.06 -31.94
CA ASP A 628 -1.70 -14.46 -33.25
C ASP A 628 -0.22 -14.07 -33.38
N LYS A 629 0.18 -12.91 -32.84
CA LYS A 629 1.57 -12.45 -32.87
C LYS A 629 2.03 -11.82 -31.56
N ILE A 630 3.29 -12.05 -31.18
CA ILE A 630 3.98 -11.29 -30.14
C ILE A 630 5.08 -10.44 -30.81
N ILE A 631 5.20 -9.18 -30.38
CA ILE A 631 6.34 -8.31 -30.71
C ILE A 631 7.04 -7.97 -29.41
N ILE A 632 8.25 -8.50 -29.23
CA ILE A 632 9.17 -8.08 -28.17
C ILE A 632 10.04 -6.96 -28.73
N PHE A 633 9.64 -5.71 -28.46
CA PHE A 633 10.23 -4.51 -29.06
C PHE A 633 11.63 -4.16 -28.52
N ASP A 634 12.05 -4.77 -27.42
CA ASP A 634 13.40 -4.62 -26.90
C ASP A 634 13.81 -5.93 -26.23
N SER A 635 14.63 -6.73 -26.91
CA SER A 635 15.06 -8.04 -26.40
C SER A 635 15.71 -7.99 -25.03
N ARG A 636 16.28 -6.83 -24.62
CA ARG A 636 16.96 -6.68 -23.33
C ARG A 636 16.04 -6.90 -22.13
N VAL A 637 14.72 -6.79 -22.30
CA VAL A 637 13.76 -7.13 -21.23
C VAL A 637 13.79 -8.61 -20.85
N LEU A 638 14.36 -9.46 -21.71
CA LEU A 638 14.54 -10.90 -21.49
C LEU A 638 15.90 -11.25 -20.85
N ILE A 639 16.79 -10.27 -20.60
CA ILE A 639 18.11 -10.57 -20.01
C ILE A 639 17.95 -11.10 -18.59
N ASP A 640 17.13 -10.42 -17.79
CA ASP A 640 16.95 -10.72 -16.37
C ASP A 640 15.61 -11.43 -16.13
N TYR A 641 15.64 -12.50 -15.32
CA TYR A 641 14.44 -13.18 -14.89
C TYR A 641 13.51 -12.24 -14.10
N GLN A 642 12.24 -12.21 -14.53
CA GLN A 642 11.13 -11.49 -13.91
C GLN A 642 10.04 -12.47 -13.48
N LYS A 643 9.69 -12.46 -12.19
CA LYS A 643 8.66 -13.33 -11.63
C LYS A 643 7.24 -12.98 -12.11
N TYR A 644 6.96 -11.70 -12.36
CA TYR A 644 5.60 -11.18 -12.56
C TYR A 644 5.25 -10.94 -14.04
N VAL A 645 5.32 -12.00 -14.84
CA VAL A 645 5.00 -11.97 -16.28
C VAL A 645 3.80 -12.88 -16.57
N PRO A 646 2.78 -12.45 -17.35
CA PRO A 646 1.66 -13.31 -17.74
C PRO A 646 2.11 -14.50 -18.59
N SER A 647 1.25 -15.53 -18.68
CA SER A 647 1.46 -16.64 -19.61
C SER A 647 0.77 -16.35 -20.94
N VAL A 648 1.53 -16.43 -22.03
CA VAL A 648 1.01 -16.19 -23.39
C VAL A 648 1.33 -17.39 -24.28
N LYS A 649 0.32 -17.85 -25.02
CA LYS A 649 0.51 -18.73 -26.17
C LYS A 649 0.40 -17.91 -27.46
N SER A 650 1.39 -18.02 -28.34
CA SER A 650 1.41 -17.28 -29.61
C SER A 650 1.72 -18.20 -30.78
N LYS A 651 1.19 -17.88 -31.95
CA LYS A 651 1.60 -18.54 -33.20
C LYS A 651 2.98 -18.08 -33.62
N GLU A 652 3.17 -16.77 -33.68
CA GLU A 652 4.41 -16.14 -34.09
C GLU A 652 4.98 -15.23 -33.00
N VAL A 653 6.31 -15.17 -32.89
CA VAL A 653 7.03 -14.24 -32.01
C VAL A 653 8.11 -13.51 -32.81
N LEU A 654 8.03 -12.18 -32.83
CA LEU A 654 9.05 -11.29 -33.36
C LEU A 654 9.84 -10.68 -32.21
N VAL A 655 11.17 -10.78 -32.25
CA VAL A 655 12.05 -10.23 -31.21
C VAL A 655 13.05 -9.28 -31.84
N THR A 656 13.03 -8.02 -31.43
CA THR A 656 13.98 -7.04 -31.93
C THR A 656 15.21 -6.93 -31.03
N ILE A 657 16.39 -7.04 -31.62
CA ILE A 657 17.67 -6.89 -30.94
C ILE A 657 18.07 -5.42 -31.03
N LYS A 658 17.60 -4.65 -30.05
CA LYS A 658 18.02 -3.26 -29.87
C LYS A 658 19.43 -3.23 -29.29
N ASN A 659 20.29 -2.39 -29.87
CA ASN A 659 21.67 -2.20 -29.46
C ASN A 659 22.56 -3.46 -29.68
N THR A 660 23.30 -3.45 -30.79
CA THR A 660 24.22 -4.50 -31.26
C THR A 660 25.56 -4.54 -30.51
N ARG A 661 25.65 -3.96 -29.31
CA ARG A 661 26.85 -4.10 -28.48
C ARG A 661 27.06 -5.57 -28.12
N LYS A 662 28.34 -5.95 -28.10
CA LYS A 662 28.81 -7.32 -27.82
C LYS A 662 28.24 -7.91 -26.52
N ASP A 663 28.05 -7.11 -25.48
CA ASP A 663 27.51 -7.55 -24.18
C ASP A 663 26.03 -7.99 -24.23
N VAL A 664 25.27 -7.50 -25.21
CA VAL A 664 23.87 -7.90 -25.45
C VAL A 664 23.84 -9.19 -26.27
N ILE A 665 24.68 -9.27 -27.31
CA ILE A 665 24.79 -10.43 -28.20
C ILE A 665 25.21 -11.69 -27.41
N GLU A 666 26.18 -11.56 -26.50
CA GLU A 666 26.63 -12.65 -25.62
C GLU A 666 25.52 -13.21 -24.69
N LYS A 667 24.38 -12.52 -24.56
CA LYS A 667 23.25 -12.92 -23.70
C LYS A 667 22.07 -13.52 -24.46
N ILE A 668 22.16 -13.72 -25.77
CA ILE A 668 21.06 -14.23 -26.60
C ILE A 668 20.52 -15.58 -26.12
N GLU A 669 21.40 -16.52 -25.75
CA GLU A 669 20.97 -17.83 -25.23
C GLU A 669 20.14 -17.72 -23.94
N ILE A 670 20.50 -16.79 -23.06
CA ILE A 670 19.73 -16.50 -21.84
C ILE A 670 18.37 -15.89 -22.22
N MET A 671 18.36 -14.94 -23.16
CA MET A 671 17.12 -14.31 -23.64
C MET A 671 16.18 -15.34 -24.29
N LYS A 672 16.71 -16.28 -25.08
CA LYS A 672 15.95 -17.40 -25.66
C LYS A 672 15.33 -18.29 -24.59
N LYS A 673 16.11 -18.70 -23.59
CA LYS A 673 15.61 -19.50 -22.46
C LYS A 673 14.47 -18.79 -21.71
N HIS A 674 14.60 -17.48 -21.47
CA HIS A 674 13.54 -16.71 -20.82
C HIS A 674 12.31 -16.53 -21.72
N LEU A 675 12.52 -16.32 -23.03
CA LEU A 675 11.44 -16.27 -24.01
C LEU A 675 10.61 -17.54 -23.99
N ASP A 676 11.25 -18.72 -24.08
CA ASP A 676 10.57 -20.03 -24.06
C ASP A 676 9.87 -20.29 -22.71
N PHE A 677 10.44 -19.79 -21.61
CA PHE A 677 9.84 -19.89 -20.29
C PHE A 677 8.54 -19.06 -20.15
N TYR A 678 8.52 -17.83 -20.67
CA TYR A 678 7.36 -16.93 -20.55
C TYR A 678 6.31 -17.15 -21.64
N PHE A 679 6.75 -17.41 -22.86
CA PHE A 679 5.95 -17.32 -24.07
C PHE A 679 6.05 -18.63 -24.85
N GLN A 680 4.94 -19.36 -24.92
CA GLN A 680 4.86 -20.59 -25.69
C GLN A 680 4.56 -20.23 -27.15
N CYS A 681 5.61 -20.26 -27.98
CA CYS A 681 5.49 -20.10 -29.44
C CYS A 681 5.14 -21.44 -30.09
N ILE A 682 4.14 -21.46 -30.97
CA ILE A 682 3.66 -22.67 -31.64
C ILE A 682 4.36 -22.88 -32.99
N ASP A 683 4.56 -21.80 -33.77
CA ASP A 683 5.04 -21.90 -35.14
C ASP A 683 6.49 -21.41 -35.29
N VAL A 684 6.72 -20.09 -35.17
CA VAL A 684 8.05 -19.51 -35.46
C VAL A 684 8.40 -18.33 -34.55
N THR A 685 9.65 -18.31 -34.11
CA THR A 685 10.27 -17.18 -33.40
C THR A 685 11.36 -16.59 -34.29
N THR A 686 11.23 -15.31 -34.66
CA THR A 686 12.18 -14.60 -35.54
C THR A 686 12.86 -13.46 -34.79
N TRP A 687 14.18 -13.38 -34.90
CA TRP A 687 15.00 -12.34 -34.26
C TRP A 687 15.49 -11.33 -35.32
N LEU A 688 15.32 -10.04 -35.02
CA LEU A 688 15.56 -8.92 -35.94
C LEU A 688 16.65 -7.98 -35.40
N PRO A 689 17.86 -7.95 -35.99
CA PRO A 689 18.93 -6.99 -35.69
C PRO A 689 18.52 -5.55 -35.96
N GLU A 690 18.75 -4.60 -35.05
CA GLU A 690 18.63 -3.16 -35.38
C GLU A 690 19.68 -2.71 -36.42
N GLU A 691 20.88 -3.32 -36.41
CA GLU A 691 21.93 -3.08 -37.39
C GLU A 691 22.38 -4.41 -38.02
N LYS A 692 22.40 -4.48 -39.35
CA LYS A 692 22.74 -5.71 -40.11
C LYS A 692 24.20 -6.14 -39.95
N ASP A 693 25.14 -5.20 -39.89
CA ASP A 693 26.57 -5.51 -40.08
C ASP A 693 27.32 -5.91 -38.79
N SER A 694 26.70 -5.77 -37.61
CA SER A 694 27.36 -5.94 -36.30
C SER A 694 27.08 -7.28 -35.60
N ILE A 695 26.24 -8.15 -36.17
CA ILE A 695 25.72 -9.35 -35.50
C ILE A 695 26.35 -10.67 -36.00
N SER A 696 26.93 -10.69 -37.22
CA SER A 696 27.33 -11.91 -37.93
C SER A 696 28.38 -12.77 -37.22
N GLU A 697 29.28 -12.20 -36.41
CA GLU A 697 30.31 -12.96 -35.67
C GLU A 697 29.88 -13.42 -34.26
N GLY A 698 28.95 -12.72 -33.60
CA GLY A 698 28.57 -13.00 -32.21
C GLY A 698 27.36 -13.92 -32.04
N VAL A 699 26.62 -14.17 -33.13
CA VAL A 699 25.43 -15.06 -33.20
C VAL A 699 25.77 -16.38 -33.90
N ALA A 700 27.00 -16.51 -34.40
CA ALA A 700 27.52 -17.74 -34.99
C ALA A 700 27.55 -18.87 -33.93
N GLY A 701 26.56 -19.77 -33.99
CA GLY A 701 26.41 -20.90 -33.07
C GLY A 701 25.16 -20.88 -32.19
N THR A 702 24.37 -19.80 -32.19
CA THR A 702 23.06 -19.77 -31.52
C THR A 702 21.99 -20.36 -32.44
N GLU A 703 21.14 -21.26 -31.93
CA GLU A 703 20.01 -21.84 -32.69
C GLU A 703 18.82 -20.86 -32.74
N ILE A 704 18.99 -19.68 -33.34
CA ILE A 704 17.91 -18.70 -33.52
C ILE A 704 17.64 -18.44 -35.01
N ASN A 705 16.38 -18.22 -35.35
CA ASN A 705 16.00 -17.78 -36.70
C ASN A 705 16.26 -16.27 -36.83
N LEU A 706 17.44 -15.92 -37.35
CA LEU A 706 17.87 -14.54 -37.54
C LEU A 706 17.48 -14.04 -38.93
N LEU A 707 16.72 -12.94 -38.99
CA LEU A 707 16.38 -12.29 -40.25
C LEU A 707 17.19 -10.99 -40.38
N MET A 708 18.13 -10.96 -41.33
CA MET A 708 19.08 -9.86 -41.55
C MET A 708 18.45 -8.72 -42.38
N GLU A 709 17.27 -8.27 -41.97
CA GLU A 709 16.55 -7.15 -42.58
C GLU A 709 16.60 -5.93 -41.67
N GLU A 710 16.64 -4.73 -42.27
CA GLU A 710 16.53 -3.47 -41.53
C GLU A 710 15.07 -3.31 -41.15
N TRP A 711 14.80 -2.92 -39.92
CA TRP A 711 13.44 -2.79 -39.43
C TRP A 711 13.25 -1.47 -38.70
N ASP A 712 12.05 -0.93 -38.84
CA ASP A 712 11.52 0.13 -38.01
C ASP A 712 10.14 -0.29 -37.46
N TYR A 713 9.44 0.62 -36.80
CA TYR A 713 8.09 0.35 -36.31
C TYR A 713 7.08 0.05 -37.43
N GLN A 714 7.28 0.58 -38.65
CA GLN A 714 6.44 0.27 -39.80
C GLN A 714 6.71 -1.16 -40.30
N TYR A 715 7.96 -1.58 -40.40
CA TYR A 715 8.35 -2.94 -40.78
C TYR A 715 7.78 -3.99 -39.83
N LEU A 716 7.89 -3.77 -38.51
CA LEU A 716 7.32 -4.67 -37.50
C LEU A 716 5.80 -4.78 -37.67
N PHE A 717 5.16 -3.65 -37.95
CA PHE A 717 3.74 -3.59 -38.18
C PHE A 717 3.34 -4.27 -39.50
N GLU A 718 4.05 -4.07 -40.61
CA GLU A 718 3.78 -4.75 -41.88
C GLU A 718 3.94 -6.27 -41.77
N HIS A 719 4.88 -6.73 -40.93
CA HIS A 719 4.97 -8.15 -40.61
C HIS A 719 3.73 -8.64 -39.85
N THR A 720 3.04 -7.80 -39.08
CA THR A 720 1.73 -8.17 -38.50
C THR A 720 0.62 -8.31 -39.53
N LYS A 721 0.73 -7.65 -40.69
CA LYS A 721 -0.28 -7.70 -41.78
C LYS A 721 -0.22 -8.94 -42.66
N LYS A 722 0.88 -9.71 -42.65
CA LYS A 722 0.98 -10.99 -43.41
C LYS A 722 0.02 -12.09 -42.90
N ILE A 723 -0.92 -11.78 -42.00
CA ILE A 723 -1.98 -12.66 -41.46
C ILE A 723 -3.17 -12.73 -42.43
N GLY A 724 -2.91 -13.06 -43.69
CA GLY A 724 -3.95 -13.29 -44.69
C GLY A 724 -3.34 -13.93 -45.92
N TYR A 725 -3.67 -15.21 -46.13
CA TYR A 725 -3.15 -16.14 -47.14
C TYR A 725 -1.84 -16.85 -46.77
N LEU A 726 -1.98 -17.90 -45.96
CA LEU A 726 -1.58 -19.26 -46.36
C LEU A 726 -2.58 -20.27 -45.78
#